data_AF-A0A932LBZ9-F1
#
_entry.id   AF-A0A932LBZ9-F1
#
_cell.length_a   1.000
_cell.length_b   1.000
_cell.length_c   1.000
_cell.angle_alpha   90.00
_cell.angle_beta   90.00
_cell.angle_gamma   90.00
#
_symmetry.space_group_name_H-M   'P 1'
#
loop_
_entity.id
_entity.type
_entity.pdbx_description
1 polymer ?
#
loop_
_entity_poly.entity_id
_entity_poly.type
_entity_poly.pdbx_seq_one_letter_code
_entity_poly.pdbx_strand_id
1 'polypeptide(L)'
;MPPKLCTSGAATSLVAAIALYGQAILAQQAQDSEVDRPRMTAPRTDLQPFEYVDAKIAYYPPGGDRRGGGDWNKMQVPLSPEESLKHYVMPEGFRLELFAAEPQIGKPICMNWDERGRLWIAETVDYPNEKRPDAEGRDRIRICEDTDGDGRADKFTVFAEQLSIPTSLTFSRGGIIVHQAPQTLFLQDTDGDDRADVRQVLIDGWGTRDTHAGPNNLQYGLDNWIGGMVGYSGFEGEVGGERHRFVQGFYRFRPDGSKLEFLRSTNNNTWGIGFSEEGLVFGSTANRNPSVYLPIPNRYYESVRGWSAGQLGGIADTHLFQTFAEKVRQVDHHGGYTAAAGHALYTARTYPQTYWNRLAFVTEPTGHLVGVFVLERDGSDFHSSNRFNLLASDDEWAAPIMAEVGPDGNVWVIDWYNYIVQHNPTPVGFETGPGNAYETDLRDKKHGRIYRLVYGADQQAGRFSLQDATPEQLVETLRHPNLFWRRHAQRLLVERGDQDVVPRLIELARDPGADEIGLNVGVIHALWTLHGLGVLDGERADATVAATGALAHRSAGVRRNAALVLPRTAESATALLDSGLLEDADSQVKLAALLALSEMPADGRAGQAVAAFLRKPENANDRWLPDAATSAAAAHDLHFLKAIAAGEPVQSANLTAAVGVVAGHYARGAPTNSVGEVLAVLADGNPASAETVVAGLARGWPKETRADLDPAANESIDRLLNRLTTGGKGQLITLAMSLGSNRLEPHAKEIASKLIAAVADEQQSGDARIAAARQLIQFRPGDAEVVQELMKVVTPRIEPALAAGIIASLESSTAAELGSALIDRLPELPPSAGAAVMRVLLSRADSARALLEAIDSGKVQWSDLTLDQRQALAVYPDRRVAFRARDLLRRGGGLPNADRQLVLDELMPLAKQTGDVERGKLLFKNQCAKCHTHSGEGTKVGPDLTGMAVHPKEELLTHIIDPSRSVEGNYRAYTVVTQDGRVLIGMLASETRTSIELFDSEGKQQAILREEIDALSASSKSIMPEGFEKQVKPEELVDLLEFLSAKGRFLPLPLEKAATVVTTKAMFHSGENGPDRLIFDDWKPKTAFGVPFQVIDPGSGATRNAILLNGPNGTLPPKMPQAVRVPCNTGAKAVHLLSGVSGWGYPLGRAGSVSMIVRLHYADGQAEDYPLLNGEHFADYIRRVDVPKSQLAFMLRGQQLRYLAIEPQRDAVIKEIEFRKGDDQSAPIVMAATVEVR
;
A
#
# COMPACT_ATOMS: atom_id res chain seq x y z
N MET A 1 -18.64 -57.90 49.17
CA MET A 1 -19.00 -58.16 47.75
C MET A 1 -19.65 -56.89 47.21
N PRO A 2 -19.03 -56.13 46.30
CA PRO A 2 -19.53 -54.79 45.98
C PRO A 2 -20.46 -54.78 44.76
N PRO A 3 -21.57 -54.01 44.83
CA PRO A 3 -22.29 -53.52 43.68
C PRO A 3 -22.37 -51.98 43.59
N LYS A 4 -22.25 -51.51 42.34
CA LYS A 4 -22.89 -50.37 41.65
C LYS A 4 -22.60 -48.90 42.06
N LEU A 5 -22.13 -48.14 41.06
CA LEU A 5 -22.19 -46.68 40.95
C LEU A 5 -22.77 -46.28 39.58
N CYS A 6 -23.70 -45.31 39.60
CA CYS A 6 -24.37 -44.71 38.45
C CYS A 6 -23.57 -43.51 37.92
N THR A 7 -23.38 -43.39 36.60
CA THR A 7 -23.19 -42.11 35.88
C THR A 7 -23.35 -42.33 34.35
N SER A 8 -24.43 -41.86 33.72
CA SER A 8 -24.55 -41.85 32.25
C SER A 8 -25.38 -40.69 31.66
N GLY A 9 -25.50 -39.55 32.36
CA GLY A 9 -26.32 -38.41 31.90
C GLY A 9 -25.54 -37.22 31.31
N ALA A 10 -24.30 -36.98 31.74
CA ALA A 10 -23.57 -35.74 31.40
C ALA A 10 -22.74 -35.83 30.10
N ALA A 11 -22.30 -37.02 29.69
CA ALA A 11 -21.45 -37.20 28.51
C ALA A 11 -22.21 -36.98 27.18
N THR A 12 -23.51 -37.29 27.16
CA THR A 12 -24.33 -37.23 25.94
C THR A 12 -24.67 -35.78 25.54
N SER A 13 -24.73 -34.85 26.50
CA SER A 13 -24.98 -33.42 26.25
C SER A 13 -23.78 -32.69 25.64
N LEU A 14 -22.56 -33.10 26.02
CA LEU A 14 -21.32 -32.47 25.52
C LEU A 14 -21.02 -32.92 24.08
N VAL A 15 -21.27 -34.19 23.76
CA VAL A 15 -21.08 -34.73 22.40
C VAL A 15 -22.10 -34.15 21.42
N ALA A 16 -23.35 -33.90 21.86
CA ALA A 16 -24.35 -33.22 21.04
C ALA A 16 -23.99 -31.74 20.79
N ALA A 17 -23.46 -31.03 21.79
CA ALA A 17 -22.98 -29.66 21.64
C ALA A 17 -21.77 -29.54 20.71
N ILE A 18 -20.81 -30.47 20.80
CA ILE A 18 -19.63 -30.53 19.91
C ILE A 18 -20.03 -30.92 18.48
N ALA A 19 -21.02 -31.80 18.29
CA ALA A 19 -21.53 -32.16 16.97
C ALA A 19 -22.29 -31.00 16.30
N LEU A 20 -23.08 -30.24 17.07
CA LEU A 20 -23.74 -29.01 16.61
C LEU A 20 -22.72 -27.91 16.26
N TYR A 21 -21.66 -27.76 17.05
CA TYR A 21 -20.57 -26.82 16.76
C TYR A 21 -19.75 -27.22 15.53
N GLY A 22 -19.47 -28.52 15.36
CA GLY A 22 -18.77 -29.05 14.20
C GLY A 22 -19.60 -28.96 12.91
N GLN A 23 -20.92 -29.13 12.97
CA GLN A 23 -21.81 -28.91 11.83
C GLN A 23 -21.97 -27.43 11.48
N ALA A 24 -21.96 -26.53 12.47
CA ALA A 24 -21.95 -25.08 12.23
C ALA A 24 -20.65 -24.63 11.53
N ILE A 25 -19.48 -25.14 11.96
CA ILE A 25 -18.19 -24.86 11.32
C ILE A 25 -18.13 -25.39 9.88
N LEU A 26 -18.66 -26.59 9.63
CA LEU A 26 -18.71 -27.17 8.28
C LEU A 26 -19.72 -26.46 7.36
N ALA A 27 -20.84 -25.99 7.90
CA ALA A 27 -21.81 -25.18 7.15
C ALA A 27 -21.24 -23.79 6.83
N GLN A 28 -20.49 -23.19 7.75
CA GLN A 28 -19.82 -21.90 7.57
C GLN A 28 -18.65 -22.01 6.58
N GLN A 29 -17.85 -23.08 6.63
CA GLN A 29 -16.81 -23.36 5.62
C GLN A 29 -17.38 -23.65 4.22
N ALA A 30 -18.58 -24.24 4.13
CA ALA A 30 -19.28 -24.43 2.86
C ALA A 30 -19.84 -23.12 2.32
N GLN A 31 -20.42 -22.26 3.19
CA GLN A 31 -20.89 -20.92 2.82
C GLN A 31 -19.75 -19.97 2.44
N ASP A 32 -18.60 -20.02 3.12
CA ASP A 32 -17.44 -19.20 2.79
C ASP A 32 -16.89 -19.52 1.38
N SER A 33 -17.09 -20.74 0.86
CA SER A 33 -16.60 -21.15 -0.47
C SER A 33 -17.45 -20.64 -1.65
N GLU A 34 -18.74 -20.35 -1.46
CA GLU A 34 -19.62 -19.83 -2.52
C GLU A 34 -19.45 -18.32 -2.75
N VAL A 35 -19.01 -17.60 -1.72
CA VAL A 35 -18.82 -16.13 -1.73
C VAL A 35 -17.56 -15.76 -2.48
N ASP A 36 -16.56 -16.64 -2.45
CA ASP A 36 -15.31 -16.40 -3.14
C ASP A 36 -15.50 -16.26 -4.66
N ARG A 37 -16.55 -16.87 -5.25
CA ARG A 37 -16.94 -16.70 -6.67
C ARG A 37 -18.42 -17.01 -6.88
N PRO A 38 -19.35 -16.04 -6.74
CA PRO A 38 -20.74 -16.29 -7.06
C PRO A 38 -20.90 -16.60 -8.55
N ARG A 39 -21.98 -17.31 -8.91
CA ARG A 39 -22.35 -17.48 -10.31
C ARG A 39 -22.76 -16.11 -10.87
N MET A 40 -22.31 -15.81 -12.09
CA MET A 40 -22.63 -14.56 -12.78
C MET A 40 -23.75 -14.80 -13.80
N THR A 41 -24.60 -13.80 -14.01
CA THR A 41 -25.59 -13.79 -15.10
C THR A 41 -24.90 -13.94 -16.44
N ALA A 42 -25.46 -14.75 -17.34
CA ALA A 42 -24.95 -14.86 -18.70
C ALA A 42 -25.17 -13.55 -19.48
N PRO A 43 -24.24 -13.17 -20.38
CA PRO A 43 -24.45 -12.08 -21.33
C PRO A 43 -25.75 -12.28 -22.11
N ARG A 44 -26.48 -11.18 -22.32
CA ARG A 44 -27.69 -11.21 -23.14
C ARG A 44 -27.35 -11.49 -24.60
N THR A 45 -28.18 -12.27 -25.25
CA THR A 45 -28.01 -12.66 -26.66
C THR A 45 -28.87 -11.84 -27.62
N ASP A 46 -29.77 -11.01 -27.08
CA ASP A 46 -30.72 -10.18 -27.81
C ASP A 46 -30.30 -8.71 -27.93
N LEU A 47 -28.98 -8.46 -27.95
CA LEU A 47 -28.38 -7.13 -28.01
C LEU A 47 -28.32 -6.59 -29.44
N GLN A 48 -28.56 -5.28 -29.59
CA GLN A 48 -28.32 -4.58 -30.85
C GLN A 48 -26.81 -4.41 -31.08
N PRO A 49 -26.33 -4.48 -32.33
CA PRO A 49 -24.94 -4.15 -32.62
C PRO A 49 -24.63 -2.68 -32.28
N PHE A 50 -23.46 -2.43 -31.70
CA PHE A 50 -22.99 -1.07 -31.44
C PHE A 50 -22.80 -0.28 -32.75
N GLU A 51 -23.26 0.97 -32.75
CA GLU A 51 -22.98 1.95 -33.81
C GLU A 51 -21.70 2.73 -33.50
N TYR A 52 -20.97 3.13 -34.55
CA TYR A 52 -19.69 3.83 -34.42
C TYR A 52 -19.58 5.03 -35.36
N VAL A 53 -18.91 6.09 -34.91
CA VAL A 53 -18.64 7.33 -35.66
C VAL A 53 -17.15 7.66 -35.67
N ASP A 54 -16.66 8.33 -36.71
CA ASP A 54 -15.27 8.77 -36.75
C ASP A 54 -14.99 9.87 -35.70
N ALA A 55 -13.88 9.74 -34.98
CA ALA A 55 -13.47 10.62 -33.88
C ALA A 55 -11.94 10.63 -33.70
N LYS A 56 -11.37 11.77 -33.28
CA LYS A 56 -9.94 11.89 -32.91
C LYS A 56 -9.72 11.33 -31.50
N ILE A 57 -9.58 10.01 -31.41
CA ILE A 57 -9.35 9.32 -30.14
C ILE A 57 -7.85 9.16 -29.91
N ALA A 58 -7.40 9.37 -28.67
CA ALA A 58 -6.05 9.05 -28.27
C ALA A 58 -5.81 7.54 -28.36
N TYR A 59 -4.75 7.15 -29.07
CA TYR A 59 -4.39 5.74 -29.23
C TYR A 59 -3.56 5.28 -28.03
N TYR A 60 -4.12 4.36 -27.25
CA TYR A 60 -3.48 3.78 -26.07
C TYR A 60 -3.23 2.28 -26.27
N PRO A 61 -2.23 1.87 -27.07
CA PRO A 61 -2.04 0.46 -27.39
C PRO A 61 -1.72 -0.37 -26.14
N PRO A 62 -2.58 -1.33 -25.74
CA PRO A 62 -2.20 -2.35 -24.77
C PRO A 62 -1.44 -3.47 -25.51
N GLY A 63 -0.16 -3.63 -25.24
CA GLY A 63 0.72 -4.66 -25.80
C GLY A 63 0.46 -6.08 -25.27
N GLY A 64 -0.76 -6.58 -25.42
CA GLY A 64 -1.09 -7.96 -25.05
C GLY A 64 -2.26 -8.63 -25.80
N ASP A 65 -3.23 -7.90 -26.35
CA ASP A 65 -4.34 -8.53 -27.08
C ASP A 65 -4.81 -7.65 -28.25
N ARG A 66 -4.70 -8.18 -29.48
CA ARG A 66 -5.30 -7.60 -30.69
C ARG A 66 -6.77 -8.04 -30.80
N ARG A 67 -7.60 -7.74 -29.80
CA ARG A 67 -9.07 -7.79 -29.97
C ARG A 67 -9.64 -6.53 -30.65
N GLY A 68 -8.86 -5.95 -31.55
CA GLY A 68 -9.32 -4.87 -32.39
C GLY A 68 -8.37 -4.67 -33.56
N GLY A 69 -8.59 -5.41 -34.65
CA GLY A 69 -8.40 -4.84 -35.98
C GLY A 69 -9.43 -3.74 -36.22
N GLY A 70 -9.44 -2.74 -35.35
CA GLY A 70 -10.42 -1.67 -35.31
C GLY A 70 -9.79 -0.38 -35.79
N ASP A 71 -10.57 0.37 -36.54
CA ASP A 71 -10.38 1.80 -36.74
C ASP A 71 -10.44 2.48 -35.36
N TRP A 72 -9.30 2.67 -34.68
CA TRP A 72 -9.22 3.38 -33.39
C TRP A 72 -9.62 4.86 -33.48
N ASN A 73 -9.83 5.33 -34.70
CA ASN A 73 -10.53 6.55 -35.04
C ASN A 73 -12.06 6.40 -34.99
N LYS A 74 -12.64 5.30 -34.48
CA LYS A 74 -14.08 5.11 -34.35
C LYS A 74 -14.53 5.05 -32.89
N MET A 75 -15.42 5.96 -32.54
CA MET A 75 -16.08 6.07 -31.23
C MET A 75 -17.44 5.39 -31.26
N GLN A 76 -17.75 4.56 -30.26
CA GLN A 76 -19.09 4.02 -30.07
C GLN A 76 -20.08 5.18 -29.86
N VAL A 77 -21.24 5.15 -30.50
CA VAL A 77 -22.34 6.09 -30.22
C VAL A 77 -22.93 5.75 -28.83
N PRO A 78 -23.16 6.74 -27.95
CA PRO A 78 -23.74 6.48 -26.63
C PRO A 78 -25.11 5.80 -26.76
N LEU A 79 -25.36 4.79 -25.93
CA LEU A 79 -26.63 4.08 -25.86
C LEU A 79 -27.64 4.85 -25.01
N SER A 80 -28.95 4.58 -25.20
CA SER A 80 -29.95 4.98 -24.21
C SER A 80 -29.76 4.23 -22.89
N PRO A 81 -30.25 4.76 -21.76
CA PRO A 81 -30.21 4.06 -20.48
C PRO A 81 -30.80 2.63 -20.54
N GLU A 82 -31.93 2.46 -21.22
CA GLU A 82 -32.61 1.16 -21.34
C GLU A 82 -31.81 0.13 -22.14
N GLU A 83 -31.07 0.55 -23.16
CA GLU A 83 -30.23 -0.35 -23.94
C GLU A 83 -28.94 -0.66 -23.18
N SER A 84 -28.27 0.33 -22.60
CA SER A 84 -27.04 0.16 -21.81
C SER A 84 -27.24 -0.78 -20.62
N LEU A 85 -28.40 -0.77 -19.95
CA LEU A 85 -28.75 -1.72 -18.89
C LEU A 85 -28.64 -3.19 -19.32
N LYS A 86 -28.86 -3.50 -20.61
CA LYS A 86 -28.78 -4.87 -21.14
C LYS A 86 -27.34 -5.36 -21.29
N HIS A 87 -26.39 -4.44 -21.30
CA HIS A 87 -24.96 -4.66 -21.45
C HIS A 87 -24.23 -4.93 -20.14
N TYR A 88 -24.94 -5.08 -19.02
CA TYR A 88 -24.36 -5.40 -17.73
C TYR A 88 -24.47 -6.88 -17.36
N VAL A 89 -23.41 -7.40 -16.75
CA VAL A 89 -23.40 -8.69 -16.05
C VAL A 89 -23.16 -8.46 -14.56
N MET A 90 -23.79 -9.31 -13.74
CA MET A 90 -23.77 -9.21 -12.27
C MET A 90 -23.95 -10.62 -11.64
N PRO A 91 -23.77 -10.80 -10.34
CA PRO A 91 -24.04 -12.09 -9.70
C PRO A 91 -25.50 -12.53 -9.84
N GLU A 92 -25.76 -13.84 -9.94
CA GLU A 92 -27.11 -14.40 -9.95
C GLU A 92 -27.88 -14.00 -8.67
N GLY A 93 -29.16 -13.68 -8.82
CA GLY A 93 -30.00 -13.18 -7.73
C GLY A 93 -29.99 -11.66 -7.55
N PHE A 94 -29.11 -10.95 -8.27
CA PHE A 94 -29.14 -9.50 -8.37
C PHE A 94 -29.79 -9.02 -9.66
N ARG A 95 -30.35 -7.81 -9.61
CA ARG A 95 -30.88 -7.08 -10.77
C ARG A 95 -30.45 -5.61 -10.70
N LEU A 96 -30.15 -5.02 -11.84
CA LEU A 96 -29.80 -3.61 -11.93
C LEU A 96 -31.04 -2.80 -12.34
N GLU A 97 -31.37 -1.79 -11.56
CA GLU A 97 -32.50 -0.88 -11.78
C GLU A 97 -31.98 0.55 -12.01
N LEU A 98 -32.55 1.25 -13.00
CA LEU A 98 -32.25 2.66 -13.21
C LEU A 98 -33.05 3.53 -12.24
N PHE A 99 -32.36 4.39 -11.48
CA PHE A 99 -33.00 5.36 -10.60
C PHE A 99 -33.12 6.74 -11.25
N ALA A 100 -32.03 7.26 -11.83
CA ALA A 100 -32.00 8.55 -12.51
C ALA A 100 -30.98 8.53 -13.67
N ALA A 101 -31.28 9.25 -14.75
CA ALA A 101 -30.43 9.38 -15.94
C ALA A 101 -30.59 10.75 -16.60
N GLU A 102 -29.77 11.02 -17.61
CA GLU A 102 -30.00 12.10 -18.56
C GLU A 102 -31.37 12.01 -19.27
N PRO A 103 -32.01 13.15 -19.61
CA PRO A 103 -31.55 14.54 -19.43
C PRO A 103 -31.90 15.16 -18.06
N GLN A 104 -32.52 14.42 -17.13
CA GLN A 104 -32.94 14.96 -15.82
C GLN A 104 -31.74 15.29 -14.92
N ILE A 105 -30.67 14.50 -15.04
CA ILE A 105 -29.36 14.76 -14.42
C ILE A 105 -28.27 14.91 -15.49
N GLY A 106 -27.17 15.57 -15.13
CA GLY A 106 -25.98 15.76 -15.95
C GLY A 106 -24.87 14.78 -15.58
N LYS A 107 -23.68 15.28 -15.22
CA LYS A 107 -22.52 14.48 -14.80
C LYS A 107 -22.39 14.43 -13.27
N PRO A 108 -22.98 13.44 -12.59
CA PRO A 108 -22.78 13.26 -11.15
C PRO A 108 -21.31 12.86 -10.85
N ILE A 109 -20.63 13.57 -9.95
CA ILE A 109 -19.30 13.18 -9.42
C ILE A 109 -19.43 12.41 -8.10
N CYS A 110 -20.38 12.81 -7.25
CA CYS A 110 -20.63 12.14 -5.98
C CYS A 110 -22.13 12.07 -5.67
N MET A 111 -22.49 11.15 -4.78
CA MET A 111 -23.84 10.99 -4.27
C MET A 111 -23.85 10.71 -2.76
N ASN A 112 -24.91 11.11 -2.09
CA ASN A 112 -25.18 10.80 -0.69
C ASN A 112 -26.69 10.90 -0.40
N TRP A 113 -27.16 10.50 0.78
CA TRP A 113 -28.59 10.57 1.14
C TRP A 113 -28.83 11.35 2.43
N ASP A 114 -29.94 12.09 2.48
CA ASP A 114 -30.35 12.80 3.69
C ASP A 114 -31.11 11.89 4.67
N GLU A 115 -31.41 12.37 5.86
CA GLU A 115 -32.18 11.62 6.86
C GLU A 115 -33.63 11.33 6.46
N ARG A 116 -34.10 11.78 5.29
CA ARG A 116 -35.39 11.42 4.68
C ARG A 116 -35.24 10.28 3.67
N GLY A 117 -34.02 9.83 3.39
CA GLY A 117 -33.71 8.81 2.39
C GLY A 117 -33.71 9.33 0.95
N ARG A 118 -33.71 10.65 0.74
CA ARG A 118 -33.64 11.26 -0.60
C ARG A 118 -32.22 11.23 -1.12
N LEU A 119 -32.02 10.99 -2.42
CA LEU A 119 -30.71 11.00 -3.04
C LEU A 119 -30.27 12.43 -3.37
N TRP A 120 -29.03 12.78 -3.02
CA TRP A 120 -28.40 14.05 -3.34
C TRP A 120 -27.16 13.80 -4.18
N ILE A 121 -26.99 14.58 -5.26
CA ILE A 121 -25.85 14.45 -6.16
C ILE A 121 -25.14 15.78 -6.36
N ALA A 122 -23.81 15.73 -6.51
CA ALA A 122 -23.03 16.84 -7.04
C ALA A 122 -22.84 16.65 -8.55
N GLU A 123 -23.34 17.59 -9.34
CA GLU A 123 -23.25 17.56 -10.80
C GLU A 123 -22.19 18.54 -11.29
N THR A 124 -21.31 18.09 -12.19
CA THR A 124 -20.28 18.94 -12.80
C THR A 124 -20.51 19.22 -14.28
N VAL A 125 -20.18 20.42 -14.72
CA VAL A 125 -19.96 20.83 -16.10
C VAL A 125 -18.52 21.31 -16.27
N ASP A 126 -17.94 21.87 -15.21
CA ASP A 126 -16.63 22.51 -15.21
C ASP A 126 -15.45 21.52 -15.21
N TYR A 127 -15.60 20.31 -14.68
CA TYR A 127 -14.54 19.29 -14.65
C TYR A 127 -14.15 18.78 -16.04
N PRO A 128 -12.87 18.59 -16.41
CA PRO A 128 -11.68 18.76 -15.57
C PRO A 128 -10.94 20.09 -15.73
N ASN A 129 -11.09 20.79 -16.87
CA ASN A 129 -10.19 21.89 -17.23
C ASN A 129 -10.73 23.30 -16.93
N GLU A 130 -12.03 23.46 -16.66
CA GLU A 130 -12.65 24.78 -16.47
C GLU A 130 -12.77 25.18 -14.99
N LYS A 131 -11.65 25.37 -14.30
CA LYS A 131 -11.64 25.89 -12.93
C LYS A 131 -12.21 27.31 -12.91
N ARG A 132 -13.37 27.52 -12.28
CA ARG A 132 -14.01 28.84 -12.12
C ARG A 132 -13.76 29.39 -10.72
N PRO A 133 -13.73 30.73 -10.55
CA PRO A 133 -13.81 31.33 -9.22
C PRO A 133 -15.05 30.86 -8.45
N ASP A 134 -15.00 30.94 -7.11
CA ASP A 134 -16.17 30.64 -6.30
C ASP A 134 -17.35 31.56 -6.66
N ALA A 135 -18.56 31.02 -6.59
CA ALA A 135 -19.81 31.67 -7.01
C ALA A 135 -19.93 32.01 -8.51
N GLU A 136 -18.96 31.62 -9.36
CA GLU A 136 -19.04 31.77 -10.83
C GLU A 136 -19.08 30.43 -11.58
N GLY A 137 -18.95 29.31 -10.86
CA GLY A 137 -19.00 27.98 -11.45
C GLY A 137 -20.39 27.59 -11.94
N ARG A 138 -20.47 26.55 -12.78
CA ARG A 138 -21.73 26.09 -13.40
C ARG A 138 -22.26 24.81 -12.75
N ASP A 139 -21.56 24.32 -11.75
CA ASP A 139 -21.85 23.07 -11.07
C ASP A 139 -22.89 23.29 -9.96
N ARG A 140 -23.54 22.20 -9.55
CA ARG A 140 -24.73 22.26 -8.69
C ARG A 140 -24.89 21.02 -7.82
N ILE A 141 -25.62 21.18 -6.72
CA ILE A 141 -26.15 20.08 -5.91
C ILE A 141 -27.63 19.90 -6.26
N ARG A 142 -28.03 18.66 -6.53
CA ARG A 142 -29.41 18.30 -6.89
C ARG A 142 -29.95 17.20 -5.99
N ILE A 143 -31.20 17.33 -5.58
CA ILE A 143 -31.97 16.31 -4.87
C ILE A 143 -32.80 15.54 -5.91
N CYS A 144 -32.75 14.22 -5.87
CA CYS A 144 -33.47 13.29 -6.71
C CYS A 144 -34.42 12.46 -5.83
N GLU A 145 -35.73 12.59 -6.07
CA GLU A 145 -36.78 11.98 -5.25
C GLU A 145 -37.66 11.05 -6.07
N ASP A 146 -37.90 9.86 -5.52
CA ASP A 146 -38.96 8.94 -5.94
C ASP A 146 -40.20 9.24 -5.09
N THR A 147 -41.19 9.94 -5.65
CA THR A 147 -42.38 10.41 -4.96
C THR A 147 -43.56 9.44 -5.04
N ASP A 148 -43.58 8.52 -5.99
CA ASP A 148 -44.64 7.50 -6.14
C ASP A 148 -44.26 6.09 -5.64
N GLY A 149 -42.97 5.85 -5.34
CA GLY A 149 -42.45 4.61 -4.77
C GLY A 149 -42.16 3.52 -5.80
N ASP A 150 -42.05 3.85 -7.10
CA ASP A 150 -41.78 2.88 -8.16
C ASP A 150 -40.29 2.48 -8.29
N GLY A 151 -39.42 3.11 -7.49
CA GLY A 151 -37.99 2.89 -7.49
C GLY A 151 -37.21 3.79 -8.47
N ARG A 152 -37.84 4.80 -9.08
CA ARG A 152 -37.24 5.78 -9.99
C ARG A 152 -37.47 7.21 -9.49
N ALA A 153 -36.53 8.10 -9.75
CA ALA A 153 -36.71 9.51 -9.43
C ALA A 153 -37.66 10.18 -10.42
N ASP A 154 -38.71 10.83 -9.91
CA ASP A 154 -39.69 11.61 -10.69
C ASP A 154 -39.65 13.11 -10.37
N LYS A 155 -39.02 13.50 -9.25
CA LYS A 155 -38.85 14.91 -8.84
C LYS A 155 -37.37 15.25 -8.66
N PHE A 156 -36.98 16.40 -9.20
CA PHE A 156 -35.61 16.89 -9.20
C PHE A 156 -35.57 18.35 -8.72
N THR A 157 -34.86 18.60 -7.63
CA THR A 157 -34.74 19.94 -7.02
C THR A 157 -33.29 20.37 -7.02
N VAL A 158 -32.97 21.57 -7.53
CA VAL A 158 -31.63 22.14 -7.39
C VAL A 158 -31.53 22.78 -6.01
N PHE A 159 -30.70 22.20 -5.15
CA PHE A 159 -30.47 22.70 -3.79
C PHE A 159 -29.47 23.85 -3.76
N ALA A 160 -28.38 23.72 -4.50
CA ALA A 160 -27.34 24.75 -4.60
C ALA A 160 -26.77 24.82 -6.00
N GLU A 161 -26.42 26.02 -6.44
CA GLU A 161 -25.77 26.31 -7.71
C GLU A 161 -24.52 27.18 -7.50
N GLN A 162 -23.86 27.55 -8.59
CA GLN A 162 -22.65 28.38 -8.56
C GLN A 162 -21.49 27.71 -7.81
N LEU A 163 -21.33 26.40 -8.01
CA LEU A 163 -20.19 25.61 -7.52
C LEU A 163 -19.20 25.38 -8.66
N SER A 164 -17.93 25.13 -8.32
CA SER A 164 -16.88 24.78 -9.28
C SER A 164 -16.22 23.46 -8.89
N ILE A 165 -16.52 22.39 -9.63
CA ILE A 165 -15.99 21.03 -9.43
C ILE A 165 -16.23 20.54 -7.98
N PRO A 166 -17.50 20.41 -7.54
CA PRO A 166 -17.82 19.80 -6.27
C PRO A 166 -17.51 18.29 -6.32
N THR A 167 -16.53 17.86 -5.52
CA THR A 167 -16.00 16.49 -5.57
C THR A 167 -16.65 15.56 -4.55
N SER A 168 -17.24 16.10 -3.48
CA SER A 168 -17.88 15.30 -2.44
C SER A 168 -18.82 16.12 -1.56
N LEU A 169 -19.82 15.47 -0.95
CA LEU A 169 -20.73 16.07 0.02
C LEU A 169 -21.10 15.12 1.16
N THR A 170 -21.38 15.68 2.35
CA THR A 170 -21.89 14.95 3.51
C THR A 170 -22.82 15.82 4.36
N PHE A 171 -23.74 15.20 5.12
CA PHE A 171 -24.74 15.92 5.89
C PHE A 171 -24.26 16.24 7.31
N SER A 172 -24.41 17.48 7.75
CA SER A 172 -24.18 17.89 9.14
C SER A 172 -24.78 19.26 9.44
N ARG A 173 -25.07 19.53 10.71
CA ARG A 173 -25.51 20.82 11.26
C ARG A 173 -26.76 21.37 10.57
N GLY A 174 -27.70 20.48 10.24
CA GLY A 174 -28.92 20.84 9.49
C GLY A 174 -28.70 21.26 8.04
N GLY A 175 -27.52 21.02 7.46
CA GLY A 175 -27.20 21.28 6.05
C GLY A 175 -26.26 20.24 5.47
N ILE A 176 -25.49 20.63 4.45
CA ILE A 176 -24.45 19.83 3.81
C ILE A 176 -23.09 20.53 3.85
N ILE A 177 -22.04 19.72 3.92
CA ILE A 177 -20.66 20.14 3.75
C ILE A 177 -20.18 19.63 2.40
N VAL A 178 -19.61 20.52 1.58
CA VAL A 178 -19.23 20.25 0.20
C VAL A 178 -17.76 20.55 -0.01
N HIS A 179 -17.02 19.62 -0.60
CA HIS A 179 -15.69 19.89 -1.13
C HIS A 179 -15.78 20.48 -2.54
N GLN A 180 -15.18 21.66 -2.72
CA GLN A 180 -14.88 22.24 -4.03
C GLN A 180 -13.56 23.02 -3.94
N ALA A 181 -12.44 22.38 -4.30
CA ALA A 181 -11.11 22.97 -4.11
C ALA A 181 -11.01 24.36 -4.78
N PRO A 182 -10.47 25.39 -4.08
CA PRO A 182 -9.64 25.30 -2.88
C PRO A 182 -10.40 25.26 -1.53
N GLN A 183 -11.74 25.25 -1.54
CA GLN A 183 -12.55 25.44 -0.34
C GLN A 183 -13.39 24.22 0.05
N THR A 184 -13.68 24.11 1.34
CA THR A 184 -14.80 23.33 1.89
C THR A 184 -15.91 24.29 2.26
N LEU A 185 -17.11 24.09 1.73
CA LEU A 185 -18.29 24.91 2.02
C LEU A 185 -19.23 24.20 2.98
N PHE A 186 -19.95 24.98 3.79
CA PHE A 186 -21.19 24.60 4.46
C PHE A 186 -22.36 25.31 3.77
N LEU A 187 -23.35 24.53 3.35
CA LEU A 187 -24.57 24.99 2.70
C LEU A 187 -25.78 24.51 3.49
N GLN A 188 -26.74 25.39 3.75
CA GLN A 188 -27.92 25.06 4.54
C GLN A 188 -29.15 25.78 3.97
N ASP A 189 -30.30 25.12 4.09
CA ASP A 189 -31.64 25.67 3.90
C ASP A 189 -32.24 25.98 5.29
N THR A 190 -32.63 27.23 5.53
CA THR A 190 -33.23 27.64 6.82
C THR A 190 -34.74 27.88 6.78
N ASP A 191 -35.38 27.81 5.62
CA ASP A 191 -36.82 28.06 5.46
C ASP A 191 -37.65 26.86 4.95
N GLY A 192 -36.98 25.77 4.56
CA GLY A 192 -37.56 24.50 4.20
C GLY A 192 -38.03 24.40 2.74
N ASP A 193 -37.56 25.28 1.85
CA ASP A 193 -37.88 25.25 0.42
C ASP A 193 -36.98 24.31 -0.42
N ASP A 194 -36.09 23.56 0.24
CA ASP A 194 -35.06 22.69 -0.34
C ASP A 194 -34.04 23.47 -1.20
N ARG A 195 -33.73 24.73 -0.84
CA ARG A 195 -32.65 25.55 -1.44
C ARG A 195 -31.73 26.16 -0.39
N ALA A 196 -30.44 26.14 -0.69
CA ALA A 196 -29.44 26.73 0.21
C ALA A 196 -29.54 28.26 0.23
N ASP A 197 -29.87 28.82 1.39
CA ASP A 197 -29.86 30.26 1.68
C ASP A 197 -28.65 30.67 2.55
N VAL A 198 -27.97 29.70 3.16
CA VAL A 198 -26.69 29.88 3.86
C VAL A 198 -25.56 29.27 3.04
N ARG A 199 -24.48 30.05 2.85
CA ARG A 199 -23.20 29.61 2.28
C ARG A 199 -22.05 30.13 3.13
N GLN A 200 -21.25 29.22 3.69
CA GLN A 200 -20.10 29.54 4.53
C GLN A 200 -18.87 28.75 4.10
N VAL A 201 -17.70 29.40 4.01
CA VAL A 201 -16.41 28.70 3.88
C VAL A 201 -15.99 28.15 5.25
N LEU A 202 -15.82 26.83 5.36
CA LEU A 202 -15.32 26.18 6.58
C LEU A 202 -13.80 26.04 6.58
N ILE A 203 -13.23 25.64 5.45
CA ILE A 203 -11.80 25.37 5.29
C ILE A 203 -11.36 25.91 3.94
N ASP A 204 -10.17 26.52 3.89
CA ASP A 204 -9.51 26.98 2.66
C ASP A 204 -8.06 26.44 2.64
N GLY A 205 -7.49 26.26 1.45
CA GLY A 205 -6.13 25.74 1.27
C GLY A 205 -6.02 24.38 0.56
N TRP A 206 -7.12 23.85 0.01
CA TRP A 206 -7.03 22.63 -0.82
C TRP A 206 -6.34 22.93 -2.15
N GLY A 207 -5.40 22.05 -2.54
CA GLY A 207 -4.67 22.21 -3.78
C GLY A 207 -5.56 22.05 -5.02
N THR A 208 -5.36 22.93 -6.00
CA THR A 208 -6.09 22.92 -7.27
C THR A 208 -5.21 22.57 -8.46
N ARG A 209 -3.96 22.14 -8.21
CA ARG A 209 -2.94 21.88 -9.25
C ARG A 209 -3.41 20.83 -10.26
N ASP A 210 -4.02 19.75 -9.75
CA ASP A 210 -4.65 18.71 -10.55
C ASP A 210 -6.06 18.43 -10.03
N THR A 211 -7.06 18.61 -10.89
CA THR A 211 -8.48 18.52 -10.48
C THR A 211 -8.95 17.10 -10.20
N HIS A 212 -8.24 16.06 -10.66
CA HIS A 212 -8.56 14.68 -10.28
C HIS A 212 -7.89 14.24 -8.98
N ALA A 213 -6.98 15.04 -8.43
CA ALA A 213 -6.19 14.70 -7.24
C ALA A 213 -6.58 15.58 -6.04
N GLY A 214 -7.78 16.15 -6.07
CA GLY A 214 -8.32 17.01 -5.01
C GLY A 214 -8.88 16.25 -3.81
N PRO A 215 -9.41 16.98 -2.81
CA PRO A 215 -10.11 16.37 -1.67
C PRO A 215 -11.38 15.68 -2.14
N ASN A 216 -11.72 14.53 -1.56
CA ASN A 216 -12.84 13.70 -1.99
C ASN A 216 -13.36 12.78 -0.87
N ASN A 217 -14.49 12.11 -1.14
CA ASN A 217 -15.14 11.09 -0.32
C ASN A 217 -15.41 11.50 1.15
N LEU A 218 -16.09 12.61 1.37
CA LEU A 218 -16.57 13.04 2.68
C LEU A 218 -17.53 12.03 3.30
N GLN A 219 -17.22 11.55 4.51
CA GLN A 219 -18.02 10.58 5.24
C GLN A 219 -18.09 10.95 6.72
N TYR A 220 -19.28 10.91 7.33
CA TYR A 220 -19.45 11.16 8.76
C TYR A 220 -19.02 9.91 9.58
N GLY A 221 -18.01 10.07 10.42
CA GLY A 221 -17.40 9.00 11.21
C GLY A 221 -18.14 8.70 12.52
N LEU A 222 -17.90 7.50 13.09
CA LEU A 222 -18.44 7.12 14.40
C LEU A 222 -17.94 8.05 15.51
N ASP A 223 -16.77 8.65 15.35
CA ASP A 223 -16.15 9.58 16.28
C ASP A 223 -16.77 11.00 16.27
N ASN A 224 -17.81 11.22 15.45
CA ASN A 224 -18.44 12.53 15.21
C ASN A 224 -17.51 13.53 14.52
N TRP A 225 -16.53 13.03 13.75
CA TRP A 225 -15.73 13.82 12.82
C TRP A 225 -16.10 13.48 11.38
N ILE A 226 -15.76 14.37 10.46
CA ILE A 226 -15.90 14.13 9.03
C ILE A 226 -14.55 13.64 8.51
N GLY A 227 -14.52 12.44 7.95
CA GLY A 227 -13.35 11.87 7.29
C GLY A 227 -13.39 12.09 5.78
N GLY A 228 -12.21 12.10 5.15
CA GLY A 228 -12.05 12.16 3.70
C GLY A 228 -10.64 11.81 3.27
N MET A 229 -10.40 11.83 1.96
CA MET A 229 -9.08 11.62 1.37
C MET A 229 -8.73 12.74 0.40
N VAL A 230 -7.43 12.97 0.19
CA VAL A 230 -6.92 13.94 -0.77
C VAL A 230 -5.82 13.30 -1.61
N GLY A 231 -5.86 13.53 -2.91
CA GLY A 231 -4.79 13.20 -3.84
C GLY A 231 -3.60 14.16 -3.75
N TYR A 232 -2.58 13.94 -4.57
CA TYR A 232 -1.33 14.72 -4.55
C TYR A 232 -1.46 16.23 -4.83
N SER A 233 -2.66 16.75 -5.15
CA SER A 233 -2.87 18.21 -5.13
C SER A 233 -2.65 18.76 -3.72
N GLY A 234 -2.98 17.99 -2.69
CA GLY A 234 -2.63 18.22 -1.29
C GLY A 234 -3.42 19.32 -0.59
N PHE A 235 -2.96 19.67 0.60
CA PHE A 235 -3.47 20.76 1.42
C PHE A 235 -2.31 21.61 1.93
N GLU A 236 -2.47 22.94 1.86
CA GLU A 236 -1.59 23.91 2.49
C GLU A 236 -2.42 25.10 2.98
N GLY A 237 -2.59 25.21 4.29
CA GLY A 237 -3.49 26.21 4.87
C GLY A 237 -3.48 26.23 6.39
N GLU A 238 -4.33 27.07 6.97
CA GLU A 238 -4.53 27.20 8.41
C GLU A 238 -5.98 26.83 8.77
N VAL A 239 -6.16 25.96 9.75
CA VAL A 239 -7.48 25.54 10.26
C VAL A 239 -7.43 25.56 11.78
N GLY A 240 -8.38 26.24 12.43
CA GLY A 240 -8.42 26.32 13.89
C GLY A 240 -7.19 26.96 14.54
N GLY A 241 -6.46 27.82 13.81
CA GLY A 241 -5.19 28.41 14.26
C GLY A 241 -3.98 27.49 14.14
N GLU A 242 -4.14 26.28 13.58
CA GLU A 242 -3.05 25.35 13.30
C GLU A 242 -2.73 25.35 11.80
N ARG A 243 -1.45 25.50 11.45
CA ARG A 243 -0.99 25.34 10.06
C ARG A 243 -0.85 23.87 9.71
N HIS A 244 -1.39 23.47 8.57
CA HIS A 244 -1.26 22.12 8.05
C HIS A 244 -0.66 22.14 6.64
N ARG A 245 0.17 21.13 6.37
CA ARG A 245 0.71 20.84 5.05
C ARG A 245 0.85 19.34 4.87
N PHE A 246 0.20 18.79 3.86
CA PHE A 246 0.30 17.37 3.49
C PHE A 246 -0.04 17.17 2.01
N VAL A 247 0.54 16.14 1.39
CA VAL A 247 0.45 15.93 -0.07
C VAL A 247 -0.71 15.03 -0.46
N GLN A 248 -0.86 13.86 0.16
CA GLN A 248 -1.94 12.91 -0.15
C GLN A 248 -2.23 11.98 1.03
N GLY A 249 -3.44 11.44 1.11
CA GLY A 249 -3.83 10.43 2.09
C GLY A 249 -5.11 10.76 2.86
N PHE A 250 -5.27 10.14 4.03
CA PHE A 250 -6.45 10.26 4.88
C PHE A 250 -6.37 11.50 5.76
N TYR A 251 -7.50 12.20 5.92
CA TYR A 251 -7.67 13.28 6.91
C TYR A 251 -9.06 13.21 7.55
N ARG A 252 -9.25 13.99 8.61
CA ARG A 252 -10.56 14.28 9.19
C ARG A 252 -10.64 15.69 9.75
N PHE A 253 -11.84 16.26 9.86
CA PHE A 253 -12.07 17.56 10.49
C PHE A 253 -13.37 17.58 11.30
N ARG A 254 -13.46 18.53 12.24
CA ARG A 254 -14.71 18.76 12.99
C ARG A 254 -15.80 19.31 12.07
N PRO A 255 -17.08 18.95 12.24
CA PRO A 255 -18.15 19.40 11.34
C PRO A 255 -18.33 20.92 11.22
N ASP A 256 -17.85 21.70 12.19
CA ASP A 256 -17.85 23.16 12.16
C ASP A 256 -16.58 23.78 11.53
N GLY A 257 -15.64 22.97 11.05
CA GLY A 257 -14.36 23.42 10.51
C GLY A 257 -13.36 23.89 11.57
N SER A 258 -13.63 23.72 12.87
CA SER A 258 -12.78 24.24 13.95
C SER A 258 -11.44 23.53 14.10
N LYS A 259 -11.29 22.32 13.56
CA LYS A 259 -10.07 21.52 13.66
C LYS A 259 -9.92 20.56 12.49
N LEU A 260 -8.70 20.45 11.96
CA LEU A 260 -8.29 19.49 10.93
C LEU A 260 -7.20 18.57 11.48
N GLU A 261 -7.23 17.30 11.10
CA GLU A 261 -6.21 16.32 11.43
C GLU A 261 -5.84 15.51 10.18
N PHE A 262 -4.56 15.52 9.83
CA PHE A 262 -4.02 14.59 8.83
C PHE A 262 -3.73 13.25 9.50
N LEU A 263 -4.38 12.19 9.00
CA LEU A 263 -4.34 10.88 9.63
C LEU A 263 -3.15 10.06 9.13
N ARG A 264 -2.99 9.90 7.82
CA ARG A 264 -1.86 9.15 7.26
C ARG A 264 -1.69 9.30 5.76
N SER A 265 -0.44 9.28 5.30
CA SER A 265 -0.09 9.27 3.87
C SER A 265 -0.30 7.91 3.21
N THR A 266 -0.79 7.93 1.98
CA THR A 266 -0.86 6.78 1.04
C THR A 266 0.23 6.90 -0.04
N ASN A 267 0.36 5.86 -0.87
CA ASN A 267 1.40 5.76 -1.91
C ASN A 267 1.03 6.30 -3.29
N ASN A 268 -0.21 6.69 -3.51
CA ASN A 268 -0.64 7.28 -4.78
C ASN A 268 -1.82 8.25 -4.60
N ASN A 269 -2.32 8.78 -5.72
CA ASN A 269 -3.59 9.49 -5.77
C ASN A 269 -4.72 8.63 -5.16
N THR A 270 -5.67 9.25 -4.47
CA THR A 270 -6.67 8.55 -3.65
C THR A 270 -8.08 8.99 -4.01
N TRP A 271 -9.01 8.03 -4.06
CA TRP A 271 -10.39 8.28 -4.52
C TRP A 271 -11.46 7.49 -3.76
N GLY A 272 -11.16 6.89 -2.61
CA GLY A 272 -12.17 6.17 -1.86
C GLY A 272 -11.82 6.02 -0.39
N ILE A 273 -12.79 6.29 0.49
CA ILE A 273 -12.73 5.96 1.91
C ILE A 273 -13.89 5.03 2.25
N GLY A 274 -13.62 4.02 3.08
CA GLY A 274 -14.60 3.05 3.56
C GLY A 274 -14.53 2.93 5.06
N PHE A 275 -15.68 2.69 5.70
CA PHE A 275 -15.75 2.43 7.13
C PHE A 275 -16.42 1.09 7.39
N SER A 276 -15.83 0.32 8.28
CA SER A 276 -16.50 -0.84 8.86
C SER A 276 -17.51 -0.41 9.93
N GLU A 277 -18.43 -1.31 10.29
CA GLU A 277 -19.46 -1.07 11.29
C GLU A 277 -18.90 -0.88 12.70
N GLU A 278 -17.69 -1.35 12.97
CA GLU A 278 -16.95 -1.14 14.21
C GLU A 278 -15.94 0.02 14.15
N GLY A 279 -15.90 0.79 13.06
CA GLY A 279 -15.10 2.00 12.92
C GLY A 279 -13.64 1.76 12.52
N LEU A 280 -13.35 0.70 11.77
CA LEU A 280 -12.09 0.57 11.03
C LEU A 280 -12.18 1.36 9.72
N VAL A 281 -11.05 1.88 9.26
CA VAL A 281 -11.00 2.79 8.10
C VAL A 281 -10.17 2.16 7.01
N PHE A 282 -10.75 2.12 5.81
CA PHE A 282 -10.12 1.63 4.59
C PHE A 282 -10.17 2.71 3.52
N GLY A 283 -9.40 2.51 2.45
CA GLY A 283 -9.49 3.35 1.28
C GLY A 283 -8.89 2.73 0.04
N SER A 284 -8.94 3.45 -1.06
CA SER A 284 -8.41 3.03 -2.36
C SER A 284 -7.50 4.10 -2.96
N THR A 285 -6.51 3.64 -3.71
CA THR A 285 -5.57 4.50 -4.44
C THR A 285 -5.45 4.07 -5.89
N ALA A 286 -5.00 5.00 -6.72
CA ALA A 286 -4.65 4.77 -8.12
C ALA A 286 -3.59 3.68 -8.32
N ASN A 287 -3.41 3.30 -9.58
CA ASN A 287 -2.14 2.80 -10.10
C ASN A 287 -1.57 1.62 -9.29
N ARG A 288 -2.23 0.48 -9.43
CA ARG A 288 -1.88 -0.81 -8.83
C ARG A 288 -2.13 -0.96 -7.32
N ASN A 289 -2.87 -0.06 -6.68
CA ASN A 289 -3.15 -0.18 -5.25
C ASN A 289 -4.64 0.06 -4.90
N PRO A 290 -5.55 -0.86 -5.28
CA PRO A 290 -6.99 -0.66 -5.16
C PRO A 290 -7.54 -0.73 -3.73
N SER A 291 -6.74 -1.09 -2.71
CA SER A 291 -7.22 -1.31 -1.35
C SER A 291 -6.10 -1.07 -0.34
N VAL A 292 -6.38 -0.20 0.64
CA VAL A 292 -5.47 0.27 1.70
C VAL A 292 -6.21 0.26 3.05
N TYR A 293 -5.51 -0.04 4.13
CA TYR A 293 -6.02 -0.01 5.50
C TYR A 293 -5.33 1.09 6.33
N LEU A 294 -6.09 1.83 7.14
CA LEU A 294 -5.59 2.85 8.08
C LEU A 294 -5.63 2.31 9.53
N PRO A 295 -4.50 1.78 10.05
CA PRO A 295 -4.44 1.16 11.38
C PRO A 295 -4.23 2.18 12.52
N ILE A 296 -3.27 3.10 12.36
CA ILE A 296 -2.81 4.02 13.40
C ILE A 296 -2.65 5.42 12.79
N PRO A 297 -3.45 6.40 13.23
CA PRO A 297 -3.28 7.81 12.85
C PRO A 297 -1.93 8.41 13.28
N ASN A 298 -1.45 9.40 12.52
CA ASN A 298 -0.17 10.09 12.73
C ASN A 298 -0.03 10.69 14.13
N ARG A 299 -1.09 11.17 14.76
CA ARG A 299 -1.03 11.76 16.12
C ARG A 299 -0.33 10.87 17.15
N TYR A 300 -0.43 9.54 17.00
CA TYR A 300 0.19 8.58 17.92
C TYR A 300 1.71 8.45 17.69
N TYR A 301 2.15 8.63 16.45
CA TYR A 301 3.58 8.70 16.13
C TYR A 301 4.15 10.07 16.48
N GLU A 302 3.39 11.13 16.20
CA GLU A 302 3.78 12.53 16.44
C GLU A 302 3.86 12.87 17.94
N SER A 303 3.14 12.15 18.81
CA SER A 303 3.31 12.25 20.26
C SER A 303 4.65 11.68 20.74
N VAL A 304 5.31 10.84 19.94
CA VAL A 304 6.62 10.26 20.24
C VAL A 304 7.73 11.08 19.60
N ARG A 305 8.32 11.98 20.39
CA ARG A 305 9.52 12.75 20.01
C ARG A 305 10.60 11.89 19.33
N GLY A 306 10.95 12.27 18.11
CA GLY A 306 12.01 11.62 17.34
C GLY A 306 11.61 10.34 16.63
N TRP A 307 10.31 10.10 16.49
CA TRP A 307 9.76 9.01 15.72
C TRP A 307 8.81 9.54 14.64
N SER A 308 8.66 8.74 13.60
CA SER A 308 7.82 9.06 12.47
C SER A 308 7.28 7.80 11.86
N ALA A 309 6.37 8.04 10.93
CA ALA A 309 5.39 7.08 10.54
C ALA A 309 5.49 6.88 9.03
N GLY A 310 5.71 5.64 8.60
CA GLY A 310 5.86 5.32 7.17
C GLY A 310 4.56 5.45 6.40
N GLN A 311 4.67 5.63 5.08
CA GLN A 311 3.55 5.61 4.14
C GLN A 311 2.79 4.27 4.16
N LEU A 312 1.47 4.32 3.97
CA LEU A 312 0.64 3.12 3.84
C LEU A 312 0.76 2.50 2.45
N GLY A 313 0.97 1.18 2.43
CA GLY A 313 0.97 0.35 1.22
C GLY A 313 -0.38 -0.33 0.97
N GLY A 314 -0.46 -1.09 -0.12
CA GLY A 314 -1.65 -1.84 -0.48
C GLY A 314 -1.81 -3.14 0.28
N ILE A 315 -3.05 -3.51 0.56
CA ILE A 315 -3.43 -4.79 1.20
C ILE A 315 -3.99 -5.79 0.19
N ALA A 316 -4.16 -5.42 -1.08
CA ALA A 316 -4.68 -6.30 -2.13
C ALA A 316 -3.66 -7.36 -2.60
N ASP A 317 -4.10 -8.62 -2.77
CA ASP A 317 -3.33 -9.69 -3.41
C ASP A 317 -2.96 -9.38 -4.86
N THR A 318 -3.82 -8.65 -5.55
CA THR A 318 -3.63 -8.27 -6.94
C THR A 318 -4.21 -6.91 -7.23
N HIS A 319 -3.60 -6.26 -8.22
CA HIS A 319 -4.14 -5.06 -8.84
C HIS A 319 -4.83 -5.32 -10.17
N LEU A 320 -4.88 -6.57 -10.62
CA LEU A 320 -5.52 -6.89 -11.89
C LEU A 320 -7.04 -6.91 -11.72
N PHE A 321 -7.75 -6.48 -12.76
CA PHE A 321 -9.19 -6.66 -12.87
C PHE A 321 -9.53 -7.65 -13.98
N GLN A 322 -10.80 -8.06 -14.05
CA GLN A 322 -11.33 -8.87 -15.14
C GLN A 322 -12.44 -8.06 -15.81
N THR A 323 -12.21 -7.50 -16.99
CA THR A 323 -13.25 -6.72 -17.68
C THR A 323 -14.11 -7.62 -18.57
N PHE A 324 -15.35 -7.21 -18.76
CA PHE A 324 -16.29 -7.81 -19.71
C PHE A 324 -16.17 -7.18 -21.11
N ALA A 325 -15.69 -5.93 -21.20
CA ALA A 325 -15.53 -5.21 -22.46
C ALA A 325 -14.32 -5.69 -23.28
N GLU A 326 -14.45 -5.70 -24.61
CA GLU A 326 -13.33 -6.00 -25.51
C GLU A 326 -12.36 -4.81 -25.67
N LYS A 327 -12.88 -3.58 -25.54
CA LYS A 327 -12.15 -2.34 -25.72
C LYS A 327 -12.19 -1.50 -24.44
N VAL A 328 -11.16 -1.66 -23.64
CA VAL A 328 -10.88 -0.81 -22.48
C VAL A 328 -9.82 0.23 -22.83
N ARG A 329 -9.99 1.45 -22.33
CA ARG A 329 -9.05 2.57 -22.56
C ARG A 329 -8.29 2.87 -21.28
N GLN A 330 -7.00 2.57 -21.28
CA GLN A 330 -6.11 2.88 -20.15
C GLN A 330 -4.87 3.54 -20.71
N VAL A 331 -4.40 4.63 -20.08
CA VAL A 331 -3.17 5.31 -20.51
C VAL A 331 -1.95 4.51 -20.07
N ASP A 332 -2.06 3.88 -18.91
CA ASP A 332 -1.05 3.10 -18.23
C ASP A 332 -1.73 1.92 -17.48
N HIS A 333 -0.94 1.13 -16.75
CA HIS A 333 -1.44 0.05 -15.88
C HIS A 333 -2.45 -0.92 -16.52
N HIS A 334 -2.31 -1.17 -17.83
CA HIS A 334 -3.23 -1.99 -18.63
C HIS A 334 -3.61 -3.33 -17.99
N GLY A 335 -4.91 -3.62 -17.96
CA GLY A 335 -5.49 -4.83 -17.38
C GLY A 335 -5.59 -4.81 -15.84
N GLY A 336 -5.23 -3.71 -15.21
CA GLY A 336 -5.32 -3.53 -13.76
C GLY A 336 -5.91 -2.18 -13.36
N TYR A 337 -6.22 -2.07 -12.07
CA TYR A 337 -6.79 -0.88 -11.48
C TYR A 337 -5.85 0.32 -11.65
N THR A 338 -6.33 1.31 -12.39
CA THR A 338 -5.66 2.57 -12.68
C THR A 338 -6.30 3.68 -11.88
N ALA A 339 -7.63 3.72 -11.86
CA ALA A 339 -8.38 4.61 -11.01
C ALA A 339 -8.62 3.98 -9.63
N ALA A 340 -9.27 2.82 -9.54
CA ALA A 340 -9.76 2.28 -8.27
C ALA A 340 -10.49 3.35 -7.40
N ALA A 341 -11.62 3.85 -7.88
CA ALA A 341 -12.40 4.86 -7.17
C ALA A 341 -13.43 4.24 -6.21
N GLY A 342 -13.62 4.84 -5.04
CA GLY A 342 -14.48 4.30 -3.97
C GLY A 342 -13.84 3.13 -3.21
N HIS A 343 -14.35 2.87 -2.00
CA HIS A 343 -13.98 1.71 -1.17
C HIS A 343 -15.10 1.41 -0.14
N ALA A 344 -16.37 1.52 -0.55
CA ALA A 344 -17.48 1.36 0.39
C ALA A 344 -17.60 -0.10 0.85
N LEU A 345 -17.81 -0.33 2.15
CA LEU A 345 -18.08 -1.67 2.68
C LEU A 345 -19.60 -1.93 2.67
N TYR A 346 -19.98 -3.18 2.43
CA TYR A 346 -21.38 -3.57 2.58
C TYR A 346 -21.78 -3.61 4.07
N THR A 347 -22.60 -2.64 4.51
CA THR A 347 -22.89 -2.38 5.94
C THR A 347 -24.39 -2.40 6.27
N ALA A 348 -25.16 -3.17 5.50
CA ALA A 348 -26.59 -3.44 5.70
C ALA A 348 -26.86 -4.95 5.84
N ARG A 349 -28.11 -5.35 6.13
CA ARG A 349 -28.52 -6.77 6.24
C ARG A 349 -29.41 -7.27 5.08
N THR A 350 -29.55 -6.45 4.05
CA THR A 350 -30.41 -6.71 2.87
C THR A 350 -29.89 -7.83 1.96
N TYR A 351 -28.60 -7.80 1.61
CA TYR A 351 -27.86 -8.86 0.91
C TYR A 351 -27.52 -10.03 1.83
N PRO A 352 -27.06 -11.18 1.29
CA PRO A 352 -26.65 -12.33 2.09
C PRO A 352 -25.60 -11.99 3.17
N GLN A 353 -25.65 -12.73 4.28
CA GLN A 353 -24.78 -12.54 5.45
C GLN A 353 -23.29 -12.45 5.11
N THR A 354 -22.88 -13.15 4.06
CA THR A 354 -21.51 -13.22 3.59
C THR A 354 -20.96 -11.90 3.04
N TYR A 355 -21.83 -10.93 2.75
CA TYR A 355 -21.43 -9.58 2.35
C TYR A 355 -21.13 -8.70 3.57
N TRP A 356 -21.75 -8.99 4.72
CA TRP A 356 -21.87 -8.07 5.85
C TRP A 356 -20.50 -7.72 6.43
N ASN A 357 -20.19 -6.42 6.41
CA ASN A 357 -18.99 -5.82 7.00
C ASN A 357 -17.67 -6.49 6.56
N ARG A 358 -17.65 -7.07 5.36
CA ARG A 358 -16.52 -7.87 4.85
C ARG A 358 -16.15 -7.51 3.41
N LEU A 359 -17.13 -7.21 2.57
CA LEU A 359 -16.92 -6.92 1.15
C LEU A 359 -16.82 -5.42 0.90
N ALA A 360 -15.73 -4.99 0.28
CA ALA A 360 -15.51 -3.63 -0.18
C ALA A 360 -15.72 -3.50 -1.70
N PHE A 361 -16.33 -2.40 -2.12
CA PHE A 361 -16.64 -2.09 -3.51
C PHE A 361 -15.68 -1.02 -4.04
N VAL A 362 -14.94 -1.38 -5.08
CA VAL A 362 -13.97 -0.48 -5.74
C VAL A 362 -14.31 -0.42 -7.21
N THR A 363 -14.58 0.78 -7.71
CA THR A 363 -14.96 1.03 -9.10
C THR A 363 -13.73 1.22 -9.98
N GLU A 364 -13.81 0.76 -11.21
CA GLU A 364 -12.77 0.98 -12.22
C GLU A 364 -13.41 1.49 -13.50
N PRO A 365 -13.56 2.83 -13.65
CA PRO A 365 -14.22 3.43 -14.81
C PRO A 365 -13.52 3.10 -16.12
N THR A 366 -12.19 2.90 -16.11
CA THR A 366 -11.44 2.51 -17.32
C THR A 366 -11.66 1.04 -17.71
N GLY A 367 -12.13 0.22 -16.76
CA GLY A 367 -12.44 -1.19 -16.91
C GLY A 367 -13.93 -1.50 -17.06
N HIS A 368 -14.79 -0.47 -16.97
CA HIS A 368 -16.25 -0.54 -17.06
C HIS A 368 -16.88 -1.45 -15.99
N LEU A 369 -16.36 -1.42 -14.75
CA LEU A 369 -16.75 -2.38 -13.69
C LEU A 369 -16.72 -1.82 -12.26
N VAL A 370 -17.40 -2.55 -11.37
CA VAL A 370 -17.30 -2.46 -9.91
C VAL A 370 -16.75 -3.79 -9.39
N GLY A 371 -15.53 -3.77 -8.87
CA GLY A 371 -14.87 -4.93 -8.28
C GLY A 371 -15.24 -5.14 -6.81
N VAL A 372 -15.16 -6.39 -6.38
CA VAL A 372 -15.39 -6.80 -4.98
C VAL A 372 -14.10 -7.29 -4.36
N PHE A 373 -13.69 -6.60 -3.30
CA PHE A 373 -12.54 -6.95 -2.48
C PHE A 373 -13.02 -7.56 -1.16
N VAL A 374 -12.69 -8.83 -0.95
CA VAL A 374 -12.96 -9.52 0.32
C VAL A 374 -11.89 -9.10 1.32
N LEU A 375 -12.29 -8.51 2.45
CA LEU A 375 -11.38 -8.15 3.54
C LEU A 375 -11.22 -9.32 4.51
N GLU A 376 -9.98 -9.67 4.81
CA GLU A 376 -9.60 -10.74 5.74
C GLU A 376 -8.63 -10.19 6.79
N ARG A 377 -8.87 -10.50 8.06
CA ARG A 377 -8.01 -10.06 9.17
C ARG A 377 -6.72 -10.88 9.21
N ASP A 378 -5.58 -10.20 9.39
CA ASP A 378 -4.29 -10.80 9.67
C ASP A 378 -3.65 -10.11 10.88
N GLY A 379 -3.90 -10.67 12.08
CA GLY A 379 -3.55 -10.00 13.33
C GLY A 379 -4.20 -8.63 13.43
N SER A 380 -3.40 -7.59 13.66
CA SER A 380 -3.87 -6.19 13.65
C SER A 380 -3.93 -5.56 12.24
N ASP A 381 -3.55 -6.29 11.20
CA ASP A 381 -3.58 -5.85 9.80
C ASP A 381 -4.71 -6.53 9.00
N PHE A 382 -4.77 -6.22 7.70
CA PHE A 382 -5.71 -6.81 6.77
C PHE A 382 -5.04 -7.27 5.48
N HIS A 383 -5.59 -8.34 4.93
CA HIS A 383 -5.42 -8.72 3.54
C HIS A 383 -6.72 -8.45 2.79
N SER A 384 -6.64 -8.07 1.51
CA SER A 384 -7.81 -7.99 0.64
C SER A 384 -7.61 -8.77 -0.65
N SER A 385 -8.67 -9.39 -1.12
CA SER A 385 -8.64 -10.25 -2.29
C SER A 385 -9.67 -9.82 -3.33
N ASN A 386 -9.22 -9.48 -4.55
CA ASN A 386 -10.16 -9.21 -5.66
C ASN A 386 -10.73 -10.55 -6.17
N ARG A 387 -12.03 -10.78 -5.96
CA ARG A 387 -12.64 -12.09 -6.20
C ARG A 387 -13.55 -12.13 -7.43
N PHE A 388 -14.39 -11.14 -7.61
CA PHE A 388 -15.36 -11.04 -8.70
C PHE A 388 -15.77 -9.58 -8.93
N ASN A 389 -16.49 -9.32 -10.03
CA ASN A 389 -17.12 -8.02 -10.26
C ASN A 389 -18.56 -8.06 -9.73
N LEU A 390 -18.93 -7.09 -8.91
CA LEU A 390 -20.33 -6.88 -8.54
C LEU A 390 -21.16 -6.47 -9.76
N LEU A 391 -20.54 -5.69 -10.65
CA LEU A 391 -21.12 -5.18 -11.87
C LEU A 391 -20.02 -5.03 -12.94
N ALA A 392 -20.27 -5.42 -14.18
CA ALA A 392 -19.36 -5.15 -15.31
C ALA A 392 -20.15 -4.98 -16.61
N SER A 393 -19.67 -4.11 -17.50
CA SER A 393 -20.31 -3.84 -18.80
C SER A 393 -19.37 -3.98 -20.00
N ASP A 394 -19.94 -4.26 -21.17
CA ASP A 394 -19.28 -4.17 -22.48
C ASP A 394 -19.61 -2.88 -23.24
N ASP A 395 -20.47 -2.01 -22.69
CA ASP A 395 -20.71 -0.65 -23.20
C ASP A 395 -19.47 0.23 -22.97
N GLU A 396 -18.82 0.71 -24.03
CA GLU A 396 -17.56 1.48 -23.95
C GLU A 396 -17.72 2.85 -23.25
N TRP A 397 -18.96 3.28 -22.97
CA TRP A 397 -19.28 4.50 -22.24
C TRP A 397 -19.50 4.27 -20.73
N ALA A 398 -19.77 3.04 -20.30
CA ALA A 398 -20.06 2.76 -18.89
C ALA A 398 -18.84 3.08 -18.01
N ALA A 399 -18.92 4.08 -17.15
CA ALA A 399 -17.82 4.53 -16.31
C ALA A 399 -18.27 4.61 -14.84
N PRO A 400 -18.38 3.46 -14.13
CA PRO A 400 -18.64 3.47 -12.70
C PRO A 400 -17.54 4.22 -11.96
N ILE A 401 -17.89 5.22 -11.15
CA ILE A 401 -16.93 6.03 -10.37
C ILE A 401 -17.19 6.00 -8.86
N MET A 402 -18.36 5.51 -8.45
CA MET A 402 -18.74 5.41 -7.03
C MET A 402 -19.75 4.28 -6.86
N ALA A 403 -19.56 3.47 -5.81
CA ALA A 403 -20.51 2.45 -5.38
C ALA A 403 -20.68 2.56 -3.86
N GLU A 404 -21.92 2.70 -3.38
CA GLU A 404 -22.24 2.95 -1.96
C GLU A 404 -23.46 2.15 -1.52
N VAL A 405 -23.57 1.86 -0.21
CA VAL A 405 -24.78 1.24 0.35
C VAL A 405 -25.81 2.34 0.66
N GLY A 406 -26.94 2.31 -0.04
CA GLY A 406 -28.02 3.28 0.11
C GLY A 406 -28.92 3.03 1.33
N PRO A 407 -29.93 3.90 1.55
CA PRO A 407 -30.85 3.81 2.69
C PRO A 407 -31.68 2.52 2.72
N ASP A 408 -31.94 1.93 1.55
CA ASP A 408 -32.64 0.65 1.38
C ASP A 408 -31.74 -0.58 1.63
N GLY A 409 -30.45 -0.36 1.89
CA GLY A 409 -29.45 -1.41 2.08
C GLY A 409 -29.00 -2.10 0.80
N ASN A 410 -29.41 -1.59 -0.37
CA ASN A 410 -28.90 -2.02 -1.66
C ASN A 410 -27.65 -1.22 -2.04
N VAL A 411 -26.86 -1.73 -2.99
CA VAL A 411 -25.70 -0.99 -3.52
C VAL A 411 -26.16 -0.10 -4.66
N TRP A 412 -25.84 1.19 -4.56
CA TRP A 412 -26.10 2.20 -5.58
C TRP A 412 -24.80 2.53 -6.30
N VAL A 413 -24.88 2.76 -7.60
CA VAL A 413 -23.72 3.03 -8.45
C VAL A 413 -23.92 4.32 -9.23
N ILE A 414 -22.94 5.23 -9.14
CA ILE A 414 -22.82 6.32 -10.11
C ILE A 414 -22.07 5.77 -11.32
N ASP A 415 -22.75 5.74 -12.45
CA ASP A 415 -22.15 5.59 -13.75
C ASP A 415 -22.00 6.98 -14.37
N TRP A 416 -20.75 7.45 -14.47
CA TRP A 416 -20.43 8.75 -15.05
C TRP A 416 -20.73 8.81 -16.55
N TYR A 417 -21.02 7.67 -17.17
CA TYR A 417 -21.37 7.44 -18.56
C TYR A 417 -20.59 8.32 -19.55
N ASN A 418 -19.30 8.03 -19.70
CA ASN A 418 -18.37 8.88 -20.43
C ASN A 418 -17.36 8.06 -21.23
N TYR A 419 -17.19 8.40 -22.50
CA TYR A 419 -16.22 7.75 -23.37
C TYR A 419 -14.77 8.05 -23.00
N ILE A 420 -14.51 9.30 -22.58
CA ILE A 420 -13.18 9.77 -22.18
C ILE A 420 -13.15 10.04 -20.67
N VAL A 421 -12.52 9.12 -19.96
CA VAL A 421 -12.29 9.20 -18.50
C VAL A 421 -10.82 9.45 -18.14
N GLN A 422 -9.90 9.26 -19.09
CA GLN A 422 -8.47 9.42 -18.87
C GLN A 422 -8.11 10.89 -18.63
N HIS A 423 -7.23 11.15 -17.67
CA HIS A 423 -6.87 12.50 -17.24
C HIS A 423 -5.45 12.86 -17.65
N ASN A 424 -4.46 12.15 -17.11
CA ASN A 424 -3.04 12.23 -17.45
C ASN A 424 -2.40 10.81 -17.42
N PRO A 425 -1.17 10.63 -17.94
CA PRO A 425 -0.36 11.59 -18.72
C PRO A 425 -1.04 12.03 -20.03
N THR A 426 -0.58 13.15 -20.59
CA THR A 426 -1.12 13.70 -21.84
C THR A 426 -0.76 12.80 -23.03
N PRO A 427 -1.74 12.30 -23.79
CA PRO A 427 -1.47 11.42 -24.92
C PRO A 427 -0.75 12.15 -26.05
N VAL A 428 0.02 11.41 -26.86
CA VAL A 428 0.71 11.96 -28.03
C VAL A 428 -0.27 12.63 -28.99
N GLY A 429 0.04 13.88 -29.38
CA GLY A 429 -0.80 14.67 -30.31
C GLY A 429 -1.96 15.43 -29.64
N PHE A 430 -1.95 15.51 -28.30
CA PHE A 430 -2.85 16.32 -27.48
C PHE A 430 -2.04 17.26 -26.57
N GLU A 431 -2.71 18.26 -26.00
CA GLU A 431 -2.11 19.26 -25.11
C GLU A 431 -2.69 19.13 -23.69
N THR A 432 -1.87 19.46 -22.67
CA THR A 432 -2.30 19.47 -21.27
C THR A 432 -3.07 20.76 -20.97
N GLY A 433 -4.33 20.62 -20.55
CA GLY A 433 -5.16 21.76 -20.16
C GLY A 433 -4.91 22.26 -18.74
N PRO A 434 -5.55 23.37 -18.34
CA PRO A 434 -5.35 23.99 -17.02
C PRO A 434 -5.71 23.11 -15.82
N GLY A 435 -6.56 22.10 -16.01
CA GLY A 435 -6.93 21.09 -15.01
C GLY A 435 -5.89 20.01 -14.77
N ASN A 436 -4.76 20.06 -15.48
CA ASN A 436 -3.78 18.97 -15.61
C ASN A 436 -4.37 17.72 -16.31
N ALA A 437 -5.46 17.90 -17.06
CA ALA A 437 -6.07 16.90 -17.92
C ALA A 437 -5.82 17.25 -19.39
N TYR A 438 -5.57 16.26 -20.24
CA TYR A 438 -5.43 16.56 -21.66
C TYR A 438 -6.74 17.09 -22.28
N GLU A 439 -6.61 18.00 -23.22
CA GLU A 439 -7.74 18.65 -23.91
C GLU A 439 -8.26 17.78 -25.05
N THR A 440 -9.58 17.59 -25.13
CA THR A 440 -10.26 16.89 -26.22
C THR A 440 -11.75 17.25 -26.26
N ASP A 441 -12.31 17.36 -27.46
CA ASP A 441 -13.74 17.62 -27.69
C ASP A 441 -14.62 16.39 -27.41
N LEU A 442 -14.01 15.24 -27.14
CA LEU A 442 -14.71 13.97 -26.86
C LEU A 442 -15.13 13.80 -25.40
N ARG A 443 -14.78 14.73 -24.49
CA ARG A 443 -15.23 14.68 -23.09
C ARG A 443 -16.69 15.06 -23.01
N ASP A 444 -17.55 14.09 -22.73
CA ASP A 444 -18.96 14.34 -22.57
C ASP A 444 -19.26 15.17 -21.31
N LYS A 445 -20.34 15.96 -21.38
CA LYS A 445 -20.80 16.86 -20.30
C LYS A 445 -22.28 16.67 -19.97
N LYS A 446 -22.95 15.71 -20.61
CA LYS A 446 -24.42 15.66 -20.68
C LYS A 446 -25.03 14.40 -20.09
N HIS A 447 -24.34 13.26 -20.20
CA HIS A 447 -24.86 11.97 -19.79
C HIS A 447 -24.37 11.61 -18.39
N GLY A 448 -25.17 10.86 -17.64
CA GLY A 448 -24.79 10.39 -16.31
C GLY A 448 -25.96 9.68 -15.67
N ARG A 449 -25.66 8.57 -14.99
CA ARG A 449 -26.68 7.60 -14.59
C ARG A 449 -26.44 7.12 -13.17
N ILE A 450 -27.53 6.80 -12.51
CA ILE A 450 -27.54 6.27 -11.16
C ILE A 450 -28.35 4.99 -11.18
N TYR A 451 -27.69 3.91 -10.82
CA TYR A 451 -28.28 2.59 -10.76
C TYR A 451 -28.40 2.09 -9.33
N ARG A 452 -29.38 1.22 -9.10
CA ARG A 452 -29.58 0.45 -7.88
C ARG A 452 -29.39 -1.02 -8.21
N LEU A 453 -28.49 -1.69 -7.51
CA LEU A 453 -28.34 -3.14 -7.60
C LEU A 453 -29.19 -3.76 -6.50
N VAL A 454 -30.28 -4.44 -6.87
CA VAL A 454 -31.26 -4.99 -5.93
C VAL A 454 -31.08 -6.51 -5.82
N TYR A 455 -31.20 -7.05 -4.60
CA TYR A 455 -31.11 -8.50 -4.34
C TYR A 455 -32.49 -9.14 -4.09
N GLY A 456 -32.76 -10.26 -4.77
CA GLY A 456 -34.02 -11.01 -4.64
C GLY A 456 -35.17 -10.46 -5.50
N ALA A 457 -36.34 -11.11 -5.46
CA ALA A 457 -37.48 -10.81 -6.35
C ALA A 457 -38.40 -9.68 -5.86
N ASP A 458 -38.60 -9.53 -4.54
CA ASP A 458 -39.71 -8.75 -3.97
C ASP A 458 -39.29 -7.66 -2.95
N GLN A 459 -38.09 -7.10 -3.04
CA GLN A 459 -37.70 -5.99 -2.17
C GLN A 459 -38.34 -4.67 -2.64
N GLN A 460 -39.57 -4.40 -2.22
CA GLN A 460 -40.03 -3.02 -2.06
C GLN A 460 -39.45 -2.50 -0.76
N ALA A 461 -38.53 -1.54 -0.87
CA ALA A 461 -38.02 -0.83 0.30
C ALA A 461 -39.19 -0.07 0.95
N GLY A 462 -39.53 -0.40 2.19
CA GLY A 462 -40.42 0.45 2.97
C GLY A 462 -39.80 1.83 3.11
N ARG A 463 -40.58 2.90 2.91
CA ARG A 463 -40.13 4.27 3.15
C ARG A 463 -39.80 4.45 4.63
N PHE A 464 -38.52 4.53 4.96
CA PHE A 464 -38.01 4.88 6.29
C PHE A 464 -37.48 6.32 6.25
N SER A 465 -37.72 7.09 7.30
CA SER A 465 -37.32 8.51 7.41
C SER A 465 -37.13 8.89 8.87
N LEU A 466 -36.23 9.83 9.14
CA LEU A 466 -35.95 10.39 10.47
C LEU A 466 -36.32 11.88 10.61
N GLN A 467 -36.96 12.49 9.60
CA GLN A 467 -37.31 13.93 9.59
C GLN A 467 -38.10 14.39 10.82
N ASP A 468 -38.96 13.52 11.35
CA ASP A 468 -39.81 13.79 12.52
C ASP A 468 -39.58 12.79 13.66
N ALA A 469 -38.43 12.11 13.67
CA ALA A 469 -38.13 11.10 14.68
C ALA A 469 -38.00 11.73 16.08
N THR A 470 -38.69 11.19 17.07
CA THR A 470 -38.50 11.60 18.47
C THR A 470 -37.11 11.17 18.96
N PRO A 471 -36.57 11.81 20.03
CA PRO A 471 -35.29 11.39 20.61
C PRO A 471 -35.24 9.89 20.95
N GLU A 472 -36.33 9.31 21.42
CA GLU A 472 -36.43 7.87 21.70
C GLU A 472 -36.35 7.02 20.43
N GLN A 473 -37.00 7.45 19.35
CA GLN A 473 -36.92 6.78 18.05
C GLN A 473 -35.52 6.87 17.46
N LEU A 474 -34.81 7.98 17.64
CA LEU A 474 -33.41 8.11 17.25
C LEU A 474 -32.52 7.13 18.03
N VAL A 475 -32.69 7.01 19.35
CA VAL A 475 -31.94 6.04 20.16
C VAL A 475 -32.23 4.60 19.73
N GLU A 476 -33.48 4.26 19.43
CA GLU A 476 -33.82 2.93 18.92
C GLU A 476 -33.19 2.67 17.53
N THR A 477 -33.14 3.70 16.68
CA THR A 477 -32.52 3.62 15.34
C THR A 477 -31.01 3.34 15.40
N LEU A 478 -30.33 3.55 16.53
CA LEU A 478 -28.93 3.13 16.69
C LEU A 478 -28.75 1.60 16.57
N ARG A 479 -29.83 0.81 16.67
CA ARG A 479 -29.84 -0.65 16.43
C ARG A 479 -30.15 -1.04 14.99
N HIS A 480 -30.47 -0.07 14.13
CA HIS A 480 -30.97 -0.34 12.77
C HIS A 480 -29.97 -1.20 11.97
N PRO A 481 -30.42 -2.16 11.14
CA PRO A 481 -29.53 -3.07 10.39
C PRO A 481 -28.64 -2.39 9.34
N ASN A 482 -28.91 -1.16 8.96
CA ASN A 482 -28.16 -0.39 7.96
C ASN A 482 -27.38 0.76 8.63
N LEU A 483 -26.06 0.82 8.42
CA LEU A 483 -25.15 1.84 8.97
C LEU A 483 -25.58 3.26 8.64
N PHE A 484 -26.15 3.47 7.46
CA PHE A 484 -26.67 4.76 7.04
C PHE A 484 -27.60 5.37 8.11
N TRP A 485 -28.67 4.64 8.46
CA TRP A 485 -29.65 5.11 9.43
C TRP A 485 -29.07 5.28 10.84
N ARG A 486 -28.15 4.40 11.25
CA ARG A 486 -27.48 4.52 12.56
C ARG A 486 -26.63 5.78 12.64
N ARG A 487 -25.91 6.13 11.56
CA ARG A 487 -25.10 7.36 11.49
C ARG A 487 -25.95 8.61 11.52
N HIS A 488 -27.05 8.67 10.76
CA HIS A 488 -27.96 9.81 10.81
C HIS A 488 -28.60 9.94 12.19
N ALA A 489 -29.02 8.84 12.82
CA ALA A 489 -29.58 8.88 14.17
C ALA A 489 -28.56 9.38 15.22
N GLN A 490 -27.32 8.87 15.19
CA GLN A 490 -26.25 9.36 16.06
C GLN A 490 -25.96 10.85 15.82
N ARG A 491 -25.80 11.26 14.56
CA ARG A 491 -25.57 12.66 14.17
C ARG A 491 -26.67 13.57 14.71
N LEU A 492 -27.94 13.23 14.48
CA LEU A 492 -29.08 14.03 14.93
C LEU A 492 -29.15 14.14 16.46
N LEU A 493 -28.83 13.06 17.20
CA LEU A 493 -28.75 13.09 18.65
C LEU A 493 -27.62 14.01 19.16
N VAL A 494 -26.45 13.94 18.53
CA VAL A 494 -25.28 14.76 18.92
C VAL A 494 -25.49 16.23 18.54
N GLU A 495 -26.00 16.53 17.34
CA GLU A 495 -26.28 17.88 16.87
C GLU A 495 -27.37 18.58 17.70
N ARG A 496 -28.33 17.81 18.22
CA ARG A 496 -29.33 18.32 19.16
C ARG A 496 -28.72 18.78 20.49
N GLY A 497 -27.68 18.10 20.98
CA GLY A 497 -26.94 18.48 22.19
C GLY A 497 -27.66 18.27 23.53
N ASP A 498 -28.94 17.85 23.54
CA ASP A 498 -29.70 17.60 24.76
C ASP A 498 -29.32 16.25 25.42
N GLN A 499 -29.22 16.25 26.76
CA GLN A 499 -28.81 15.07 27.55
C GLN A 499 -29.97 14.22 28.10
N ASP A 500 -31.22 14.49 27.71
CA ASP A 500 -32.42 13.77 28.16
C ASP A 500 -32.45 12.28 27.75
N VAL A 501 -31.80 11.93 26.63
CA VAL A 501 -31.69 10.55 26.12
C VAL A 501 -30.62 9.71 26.82
N VAL A 502 -29.76 10.34 27.62
CA VAL A 502 -28.58 9.70 28.19
C VAL A 502 -28.89 8.46 29.05
N PRO A 503 -29.94 8.44 29.91
CA PRO A 503 -30.32 7.22 30.62
C PRO A 503 -30.61 6.03 29.69
N ARG A 504 -31.24 6.27 28.53
CA ARG A 504 -31.57 5.23 27.55
C ARG A 504 -30.33 4.79 26.76
N LEU A 505 -29.42 5.71 26.44
CA LEU A 505 -28.13 5.37 25.84
C LEU A 505 -27.27 4.50 26.77
N ILE A 506 -27.32 4.73 28.08
CA ILE A 506 -26.64 3.90 29.08
C ILE A 506 -27.25 2.49 29.16
N GLU A 507 -28.57 2.39 29.10
CA GLU A 507 -29.26 1.10 29.03
C GLU A 507 -28.85 0.33 27.77
N LEU A 508 -28.82 1.02 26.62
CA LEU A 508 -28.37 0.46 25.35
C LEU A 508 -26.90 0.01 25.42
N ALA A 509 -26.01 0.81 26.01
CA ALA A 509 -24.59 0.50 26.15
C ALA A 509 -24.29 -0.75 27.01
N ARG A 510 -25.28 -1.23 27.78
CA ARG A 510 -25.17 -2.43 28.64
C ARG A 510 -25.73 -3.70 28.00
N ASP A 511 -26.26 -3.61 26.79
CA ASP A 511 -26.83 -4.76 26.10
C ASP A 511 -25.74 -5.83 25.83
N PRO A 512 -25.86 -7.07 26.34
CA PRO A 512 -24.88 -8.13 26.15
C PRO A 512 -25.01 -8.86 24.80
N GLY A 513 -25.93 -8.43 23.94
CA GLY A 513 -26.21 -8.98 22.63
C GLY A 513 -25.04 -8.87 21.64
N ALA A 514 -25.15 -9.59 20.55
CA ALA A 514 -24.35 -9.44 19.34
C ALA A 514 -25.12 -10.15 18.21
N ASP A 515 -24.98 -9.63 16.99
CA ASP A 515 -25.57 -10.18 15.78
C ASP A 515 -24.81 -11.42 15.29
N GLU A 516 -25.21 -11.92 14.12
CA GLU A 516 -24.72 -13.14 13.50
C GLU A 516 -23.25 -13.06 13.06
N ILE A 517 -22.68 -11.86 12.97
CA ILE A 517 -21.24 -11.64 12.71
C ILE A 517 -20.47 -11.24 13.98
N GLY A 518 -21.12 -11.32 15.15
CA GLY A 518 -20.49 -11.06 16.45
C GLY A 518 -20.35 -9.58 16.81
N LEU A 519 -21.08 -8.68 16.14
CA LEU A 519 -21.10 -7.24 16.43
C LEU A 519 -22.33 -6.83 17.24
N ASN A 520 -22.17 -5.83 18.09
CA ASN A 520 -23.32 -5.12 18.69
C ASN A 520 -23.25 -3.65 18.29
N VAL A 521 -23.75 -3.36 17.10
CA VAL A 521 -23.69 -2.01 16.50
C VAL A 521 -24.46 -0.99 17.33
N GLY A 522 -25.55 -1.39 17.99
CA GLY A 522 -26.31 -0.53 18.91
C GLY A 522 -25.48 -0.04 20.08
N VAL A 523 -24.74 -0.94 20.74
CA VAL A 523 -23.80 -0.56 21.83
C VAL A 523 -22.70 0.35 21.30
N ILE A 524 -22.10 0.03 20.14
CA ILE A 524 -21.02 0.85 19.54
C ILE A 524 -21.50 2.29 19.31
N HIS A 525 -22.66 2.46 18.67
CA HIS A 525 -23.24 3.78 18.43
C HIS A 525 -23.66 4.49 19.73
N ALA A 526 -24.17 3.77 20.73
CA ALA A 526 -24.50 4.36 22.03
C ALA A 526 -23.25 4.94 22.72
N LEU A 527 -22.14 4.21 22.73
CA LEU A 527 -20.86 4.67 23.29
C LEU A 527 -20.38 5.96 22.62
N TRP A 528 -20.43 6.01 21.28
CA TRP A 528 -20.02 7.18 20.52
C TRP A 528 -21.00 8.36 20.59
N THR A 529 -22.29 8.09 20.78
CA THR A 529 -23.30 9.13 21.04
C THR A 529 -23.09 9.74 22.42
N LEU A 530 -22.85 8.93 23.46
CA LEU A 530 -22.48 9.40 24.80
C LEU A 530 -21.20 10.25 24.76
N HIS A 531 -20.19 9.81 23.99
CA HIS A 531 -18.97 10.59 23.76
C HIS A 531 -19.28 11.92 23.05
N GLY A 532 -20.10 11.91 22.00
CA GLY A 532 -20.49 13.11 21.23
C GLY A 532 -21.29 14.14 22.04
N LEU A 533 -22.11 13.69 23.00
CA LEU A 533 -22.83 14.55 23.95
C LEU A 533 -21.95 15.09 25.09
N GLY A 534 -20.67 14.72 25.12
CA GLY A 534 -19.71 15.19 26.12
C GLY A 534 -19.87 14.57 27.51
N VAL A 535 -20.68 13.51 27.67
CA VAL A 535 -20.96 12.91 28.99
C VAL A 535 -19.97 11.81 29.40
N LEU A 536 -18.93 11.57 28.59
CA LEU A 536 -17.80 10.67 28.88
C LEU A 536 -16.51 11.46 29.16
N ASP A 537 -16.63 12.63 29.77
CA ASP A 537 -15.52 13.51 30.19
C ASP A 537 -14.96 13.17 31.59
N GLY A 538 -15.64 12.28 32.33
CA GLY A 538 -15.29 11.89 33.70
C GLY A 538 -16.20 12.47 34.78
N GLU A 539 -17.04 13.47 34.46
CA GLU A 539 -17.93 14.11 35.44
C GLU A 539 -19.18 13.26 35.71
N ARG A 540 -19.70 12.58 34.68
CA ARG A 540 -20.91 11.77 34.78
C ARG A 540 -20.61 10.28 35.02
N ALA A 541 -20.44 9.94 36.29
CA ALA A 541 -19.99 8.61 36.73
C ALA A 541 -20.78 7.42 36.15
N ASP A 542 -22.11 7.50 36.00
CA ASP A 542 -22.92 6.38 35.51
C ASP A 542 -22.69 6.05 34.01
N ALA A 543 -22.34 7.04 33.18
CA ALA A 543 -21.95 6.85 31.78
C ALA A 543 -20.56 6.22 31.67
N THR A 544 -19.59 6.73 32.45
CA THR A 544 -18.26 6.15 32.53
C THR A 544 -18.32 4.70 33.02
N VAL A 545 -19.19 4.38 34.00
CA VAL A 545 -19.41 2.99 34.46
C VAL A 545 -19.97 2.12 33.34
N ALA A 546 -20.90 2.62 32.52
CA ALA A 546 -21.43 1.87 31.39
C ALA A 546 -20.35 1.60 30.32
N ALA A 547 -19.56 2.62 29.95
CA ALA A 547 -18.45 2.48 29.01
C ALA A 547 -17.36 1.52 29.53
N THR A 548 -16.99 1.62 30.81
CA THR A 548 -16.05 0.68 31.44
C THR A 548 -16.60 -0.74 31.47
N GLY A 549 -17.89 -0.93 31.74
CA GLY A 549 -18.54 -2.24 31.68
C GLY A 549 -18.48 -2.88 30.29
N ALA A 550 -18.52 -2.05 29.23
CA ALA A 550 -18.43 -2.50 27.85
C ALA A 550 -17.03 -3.03 27.47
N LEU A 551 -15.97 -2.78 28.27
CA LEU A 551 -14.66 -3.41 28.08
C LEU A 551 -14.70 -4.93 28.24
N ALA A 552 -15.70 -5.48 28.94
CA ALA A 552 -15.89 -6.92 29.11
C ALA A 552 -16.92 -7.52 28.14
N HIS A 553 -17.40 -6.74 27.17
CA HIS A 553 -18.46 -7.18 26.27
C HIS A 553 -18.01 -8.31 25.34
N ARG A 554 -18.92 -9.22 24.94
CA ARG A 554 -18.59 -10.39 24.11
C ARG A 554 -18.10 -10.03 22.70
N SER A 555 -18.66 -8.96 22.12
CA SER A 555 -18.25 -8.42 20.82
C SER A 555 -16.91 -7.69 20.92
N ALA A 556 -15.93 -8.09 20.11
CA ALA A 556 -14.64 -7.42 20.00
C ALA A 556 -14.79 -5.96 19.53
N GLY A 557 -15.72 -5.70 18.60
CA GLY A 557 -16.03 -4.34 18.14
C GLY A 557 -16.49 -3.42 19.27
N VAL A 558 -17.26 -3.93 20.23
CA VAL A 558 -17.65 -3.15 21.42
C VAL A 558 -16.45 -2.89 22.32
N ARG A 559 -15.65 -3.91 22.66
CA ARG A 559 -14.48 -3.74 23.54
C ARG A 559 -13.48 -2.73 22.98
N ARG A 560 -13.23 -2.80 21.66
CA ARG A 560 -12.42 -1.83 20.92
C ARG A 560 -12.96 -0.41 21.11
N ASN A 561 -14.23 -0.18 20.80
CA ASN A 561 -14.82 1.16 20.85
C ASN A 561 -14.96 1.68 22.29
N ALA A 562 -15.25 0.82 23.26
CA ALA A 562 -15.24 1.15 24.68
C ALA A 562 -13.87 1.69 25.12
N ALA A 563 -12.76 1.04 24.72
CA ALA A 563 -11.42 1.54 25.03
C ALA A 563 -11.14 2.92 24.43
N LEU A 564 -11.63 3.17 23.20
CA LEU A 564 -11.39 4.44 22.50
C LEU A 564 -12.16 5.62 23.11
N VAL A 565 -13.37 5.41 23.63
CA VAL A 565 -14.23 6.49 24.17
C VAL A 565 -14.02 6.83 25.64
N LEU A 566 -13.28 6.01 26.39
CA LEU A 566 -13.04 6.26 27.81
C LEU A 566 -12.29 7.58 28.04
N PRO A 567 -12.64 8.33 29.11
CA PRO A 567 -11.94 9.57 29.43
C PRO A 567 -10.45 9.29 29.70
N ARG A 568 -9.58 10.26 29.40
CA ARG A 568 -8.13 10.10 29.50
C ARG A 568 -7.63 10.34 30.93
N THR A 569 -8.04 9.50 31.89
CA THR A 569 -7.70 9.62 33.32
C THR A 569 -6.97 8.39 33.87
N ALA A 570 -6.39 8.51 35.07
CA ALA A 570 -5.72 7.39 35.75
C ALA A 570 -6.70 6.25 36.11
N GLU A 571 -7.95 6.57 36.44
CA GLU A 571 -9.00 5.59 36.71
C GLU A 571 -9.35 4.77 35.46
N SER A 572 -9.44 5.44 34.30
CA SER A 572 -9.66 4.75 33.02
C SER A 572 -8.46 3.92 32.58
N ALA A 573 -7.23 4.39 32.82
CA ALA A 573 -6.03 3.57 32.61
C ALA A 573 -6.06 2.30 33.47
N THR A 574 -6.45 2.42 34.74
CA THR A 574 -6.61 1.29 35.65
C THR A 574 -7.69 0.32 35.14
N ALA A 575 -8.85 0.83 34.73
CA ALA A 575 -9.94 0.02 34.20
C ALA A 575 -9.55 -0.74 32.92
N LEU A 576 -8.82 -0.09 32.00
CA LEU A 576 -8.27 -0.73 30.80
C LEU A 576 -7.33 -1.88 31.16
N LEU A 577 -6.40 -1.68 32.09
CA LEU A 577 -5.46 -2.71 32.52
C LEU A 577 -6.18 -3.88 33.23
N ASP A 578 -7.11 -3.58 34.14
CA ASP A 578 -7.85 -4.58 34.91
C ASP A 578 -8.81 -5.41 34.04
N SER A 579 -9.26 -4.87 32.91
CA SER A 579 -10.10 -5.58 31.93
C SER A 579 -9.34 -6.62 31.10
N GLY A 580 -8.00 -6.61 31.12
CA GLY A 580 -7.17 -7.60 30.43
C GLY A 580 -7.11 -7.45 28.91
N LEU A 581 -7.45 -6.28 28.35
CA LEU A 581 -7.51 -6.06 26.89
C LEU A 581 -6.17 -6.22 26.16
N LEU A 582 -5.04 -6.05 26.86
CA LEU A 582 -3.71 -6.34 26.29
C LEU A 582 -3.50 -7.84 26.02
N GLU A 583 -4.33 -8.70 26.61
CA GLU A 583 -4.35 -10.15 26.46
C GLU A 583 -5.54 -10.65 25.63
N ASP A 584 -6.29 -9.74 25.00
CA ASP A 584 -7.48 -10.08 24.22
C ASP A 584 -7.15 -11.06 23.08
N ALA A 585 -8.12 -11.86 22.65
CA ALA A 585 -7.93 -12.75 21.50
C ALA A 585 -7.90 -11.96 20.17
N ASP A 586 -8.57 -10.80 20.09
CA ASP A 586 -8.64 -9.96 18.90
C ASP A 586 -7.55 -8.88 18.92
N SER A 587 -6.66 -8.90 17.93
CA SER A 587 -5.56 -7.93 17.83
C SER A 587 -6.03 -6.49 17.61
N GLN A 588 -7.23 -6.22 17.07
CA GLN A 588 -7.78 -4.86 16.98
C GLN A 588 -8.16 -4.32 18.36
N VAL A 589 -8.54 -5.19 19.30
CA VAL A 589 -8.81 -4.81 20.68
C VAL A 589 -7.52 -4.47 21.40
N LYS A 590 -6.47 -5.30 21.26
CA LYS A 590 -5.12 -5.00 21.76
C LYS A 590 -4.61 -3.67 21.22
N LEU A 591 -4.76 -3.45 19.91
CA LEU A 591 -4.35 -2.23 19.24
C LEU A 591 -5.04 -1.00 19.85
N ALA A 592 -6.37 -1.03 19.96
CA ALA A 592 -7.13 0.07 20.56
C ALA A 592 -6.78 0.32 22.03
N ALA A 593 -6.54 -0.74 22.82
CA ALA A 593 -6.11 -0.60 24.22
C ALA A 593 -4.75 0.10 24.34
N LEU A 594 -3.77 -0.26 23.49
CA LEU A 594 -2.46 0.40 23.46
C LEU A 594 -2.57 1.87 23.02
N LEU A 595 -3.37 2.15 21.99
CA LEU A 595 -3.61 3.53 21.54
C LEU A 595 -4.30 4.35 22.63
N ALA A 596 -5.28 3.79 23.35
CA ALA A 596 -5.91 4.46 24.48
C ALA A 596 -4.90 4.73 25.61
N LEU A 597 -4.07 3.74 25.99
CA LEU A 597 -3.02 3.91 26.99
C LEU A 597 -2.00 4.99 26.61
N SER A 598 -1.67 5.14 25.32
CA SER A 598 -0.75 6.19 24.85
C SER A 598 -1.23 7.63 25.06
N GLU A 599 -2.52 7.82 25.36
CA GLU A 599 -3.13 9.11 25.67
C GLU A 599 -3.46 9.26 27.17
N MET A 600 -3.12 8.27 28.01
CA MET A 600 -3.36 8.29 29.45
C MET A 600 -2.20 8.96 30.22
N PRO A 601 -2.46 9.49 31.43
CA PRO A 601 -1.39 9.93 32.33
C PRO A 601 -0.36 8.83 32.60
N ALA A 602 0.90 9.23 32.81
CA ALA A 602 1.99 8.29 33.10
C ALA A 602 1.67 7.40 34.30
N ASP A 603 1.76 6.08 34.12
CA ASP A 603 1.46 5.09 35.16
C ASP A 603 2.49 3.94 35.18
N GLY A 604 2.82 3.49 36.39
CA GLY A 604 3.79 2.43 36.62
C GLY A 604 3.34 1.05 36.15
N ARG A 605 2.06 0.71 36.36
CA ARG A 605 1.49 -0.57 35.94
C ARG A 605 1.38 -0.61 34.41
N ALA A 606 0.99 0.50 33.79
CA ALA A 606 0.91 0.62 32.34
C ALA A 606 2.28 0.43 31.67
N GLY A 607 3.33 1.12 32.13
CA GLY A 607 4.69 0.94 31.61
C GLY A 607 5.21 -0.50 31.74
N GLN A 608 4.90 -1.18 32.85
CA GLN A 608 5.24 -2.60 33.05
C GLN A 608 4.43 -3.53 32.13
N ALA A 609 3.13 -3.27 31.98
CA ALA A 609 2.25 -4.08 31.13
C ALA A 609 2.64 -3.98 29.66
N VAL A 610 2.98 -2.79 29.16
CA VAL A 610 3.46 -2.59 27.77
C VAL A 610 4.82 -3.28 27.55
N ALA A 611 5.73 -3.22 28.54
CA ALA A 611 6.99 -3.95 28.47
C ALA A 611 6.78 -5.48 28.44
N ALA A 612 5.85 -6.01 29.24
CA ALA A 612 5.49 -7.42 29.19
C ALA A 612 4.82 -7.81 27.86
N PHE A 613 3.96 -6.94 27.33
CA PHE A 613 3.27 -7.12 26.06
C PHE A 613 4.25 -7.28 24.88
N LEU A 614 5.25 -6.39 24.77
CA LEU A 614 6.26 -6.42 23.70
C LEU A 614 7.28 -7.56 23.82
N ARG A 615 7.42 -8.19 25.00
CA ARG A 615 8.27 -9.38 25.17
C ARG A 615 7.66 -10.63 24.53
N LYS A 616 6.36 -10.64 24.26
CA LYS A 616 5.68 -11.77 23.63
C LYS A 616 5.96 -11.78 22.12
N PRO A 617 6.57 -12.84 21.56
CA PRO A 617 6.91 -12.89 20.13
C PRO A 617 5.70 -12.67 19.21
N GLU A 618 4.52 -13.18 19.56
CA GLU A 618 3.29 -13.01 18.78
C GLU A 618 2.87 -11.54 18.66
N ASN A 619 3.09 -10.73 19.70
CA ASN A 619 2.78 -9.31 19.67
C ASN A 619 3.92 -8.51 19.03
N ALA A 620 5.18 -8.90 19.27
CA ALA A 620 6.35 -8.25 18.71
C ALA A 620 6.48 -8.46 17.19
N ASN A 621 5.95 -9.57 16.66
CA ASN A 621 6.00 -9.92 15.24
C ASN A 621 4.71 -9.57 14.48
N ASP A 622 3.66 -9.15 15.18
CA ASP A 622 2.47 -8.58 14.56
C ASP A 622 2.81 -7.26 13.82
N ARG A 623 2.05 -6.92 12.79
CA ARG A 623 2.35 -5.79 11.90
C ARG A 623 2.27 -4.43 12.58
N TRP A 624 1.23 -4.15 13.38
CA TRP A 624 0.94 -2.81 13.94
C TRP A 624 0.96 -2.75 15.46
N LEU A 625 0.85 -3.88 16.16
CA LEU A 625 0.93 -3.90 17.63
C LEU A 625 2.26 -3.33 18.18
N PRO A 626 3.44 -3.56 17.58
CA PRO A 626 4.68 -2.95 18.03
C PRO A 626 4.67 -1.41 17.96
N ASP A 627 4.03 -0.84 16.93
CA ASP A 627 3.95 0.61 16.75
C ASP A 627 3.04 1.26 17.81
N ALA A 628 1.85 0.69 18.03
CA ALA A 628 0.95 1.18 19.08
C ALA A 628 1.54 0.99 20.48
N ALA A 629 2.23 -0.12 20.72
CA ALA A 629 2.94 -0.35 21.98
C ALA A 629 4.12 0.61 22.18
N THR A 630 4.81 1.02 21.11
CA THR A 630 5.85 2.05 21.18
C THR A 630 5.26 3.40 21.60
N SER A 631 4.08 3.76 21.07
CA SER A 631 3.35 4.97 21.45
C SER A 631 2.92 4.93 22.93
N ALA A 632 2.36 3.79 23.38
CA ALA A 632 1.98 3.58 24.77
C ALA A 632 3.18 3.59 25.71
N ALA A 633 4.29 2.97 25.30
CA ALA A 633 5.54 2.96 26.05
C ALA A 633 6.13 4.36 26.18
N ALA A 634 6.03 5.22 25.15
CA ALA A 634 6.49 6.60 25.22
C ALA A 634 5.67 7.45 26.21
N ALA A 635 4.35 7.27 26.27
CA ALA A 635 3.50 7.93 27.28
C ALA A 635 3.81 7.47 28.72
N HIS A 636 4.48 6.33 28.88
CA HIS A 636 4.86 5.72 30.16
C HIS A 636 6.37 5.47 30.25
N ASP A 637 7.17 6.32 29.58
CA ASP A 637 8.57 6.08 29.23
C ASP A 637 9.47 5.71 30.42
N LEU A 638 9.47 6.48 31.51
CA LEU A 638 10.26 6.22 32.71
C LEU A 638 9.98 4.82 33.26
N HIS A 639 8.71 4.47 33.39
CA HIS A 639 8.28 3.19 33.96
C HIS A 639 8.55 2.02 33.00
N PHE A 640 8.35 2.24 31.70
CA PHE A 640 8.70 1.28 30.65
C PHE A 640 10.20 0.99 30.63
N LEU A 641 11.06 2.02 30.62
CA LEU A 641 12.52 1.86 30.60
C LEU A 641 13.03 1.13 31.85
N LYS A 642 12.47 1.44 33.03
CA LYS A 642 12.78 0.71 34.28
C LYS A 642 12.36 -0.77 34.18
N ALA A 643 11.19 -1.05 33.62
CA ALA A 643 10.69 -2.43 33.42
C ALA A 643 11.51 -3.22 32.39
N ILE A 644 12.02 -2.57 31.35
CA ILE A 644 12.93 -3.17 30.35
C ILE A 644 14.28 -3.49 30.99
N ALA A 645 14.84 -2.54 31.74
CA ALA A 645 16.13 -2.72 32.41
C ALA A 645 16.13 -3.85 33.45
N ALA A 646 15.03 -4.00 34.20
CA ALA A 646 14.90 -4.99 35.27
C ALA A 646 14.49 -6.41 34.81
N GLY A 647 14.03 -6.58 33.57
CA GLY A 647 13.51 -7.87 33.10
C GLY A 647 14.45 -8.63 32.17
N GLU A 648 13.89 -9.61 31.45
CA GLU A 648 14.63 -10.44 30.51
C GLU A 648 15.25 -9.63 29.36
N PRO A 649 16.39 -10.09 28.78
CA PRO A 649 17.06 -9.40 27.69
C PRO A 649 16.13 -9.19 26.49
N VAL A 650 16.30 -8.05 25.82
CA VAL A 650 15.61 -7.77 24.56
C VAL A 650 16.14 -8.70 23.45
N GLN A 651 15.27 -9.58 22.93
CA GLN A 651 15.63 -10.58 21.91
C GLN A 651 15.01 -10.30 20.53
N SER A 652 13.88 -9.59 20.48
CA SER A 652 13.20 -9.24 19.22
C SER A 652 13.74 -7.94 18.64
N ALA A 653 13.98 -7.90 17.33
CA ALA A 653 14.39 -6.68 16.63
C ALA A 653 13.37 -5.54 16.79
N ASN A 654 12.07 -5.85 16.79
CA ASN A 654 11.01 -4.85 16.96
C ASN A 654 10.97 -4.31 18.40
N LEU A 655 11.19 -5.15 19.40
CA LEU A 655 11.34 -4.68 20.79
C LEU A 655 12.61 -3.82 20.95
N THR A 656 13.73 -4.20 20.35
CA THR A 656 14.96 -3.37 20.35
C THR A 656 14.70 -1.99 19.74
N ALA A 657 13.99 -1.95 18.60
CA ALA A 657 13.63 -0.71 17.93
C ALA A 657 12.72 0.16 18.82
N ALA A 658 11.67 -0.42 19.40
CA ALA A 658 10.75 0.27 20.33
C ALA A 658 11.50 0.84 21.54
N VAL A 659 12.37 0.06 22.19
CA VAL A 659 13.17 0.51 23.33
C VAL A 659 14.10 1.67 22.95
N GLY A 660 14.75 1.59 21.79
CA GLY A 660 15.59 2.67 21.28
C GLY A 660 14.82 3.96 21.00
N VAL A 661 13.63 3.85 20.42
CA VAL A 661 12.72 4.99 20.17
C VAL A 661 12.25 5.61 21.48
N VAL A 662 11.77 4.81 22.44
CA VAL A 662 11.26 5.29 23.73
C VAL A 662 12.37 5.91 24.58
N ALA A 663 13.58 5.34 24.58
CA ALA A 663 14.74 5.94 25.25
C ALA A 663 15.12 7.29 24.62
N GLY A 664 15.07 7.40 23.29
CA GLY A 664 15.27 8.67 22.59
C GLY A 664 14.16 9.69 22.87
N HIS A 665 12.91 9.26 22.96
CA HIS A 665 11.75 10.07 23.33
C HIS A 665 11.92 10.68 24.73
N TYR A 666 12.22 9.82 25.71
CA TYR A 666 12.48 10.21 27.10
C TYR A 666 13.61 11.24 27.16
N ALA A 667 14.75 10.97 26.51
CA ALA A 667 15.89 11.88 26.51
C ALA A 667 15.58 13.26 25.89
N ARG A 668 14.84 13.30 24.78
CA ARG A 668 14.40 14.57 24.14
C ARG A 668 13.46 15.39 25.03
N GLY A 669 12.80 14.75 26.00
CA GLY A 669 12.05 15.45 27.05
C GLY A 669 12.89 16.18 28.07
N ALA A 670 14.23 16.04 28.03
CA ALA A 670 15.16 16.59 29.00
C ALA A 670 14.79 16.32 30.47
N PRO A 671 14.60 15.06 30.89
CA PRO A 671 14.19 14.67 32.24
C PRO A 671 15.36 14.76 33.22
N THR A 672 15.82 15.99 33.50
CA THR A 672 17.04 16.27 34.27
C THR A 672 17.06 15.64 35.65
N ASN A 673 15.88 15.43 36.26
CA ASN A 673 15.73 14.98 37.64
C ASN A 673 15.52 13.46 37.77
N SER A 674 15.07 12.78 36.70
CA SER A 674 14.72 11.35 36.76
C SER A 674 15.66 10.46 35.93
N VAL A 675 16.55 11.02 35.12
CA VAL A 675 17.55 10.24 34.36
C VAL A 675 18.48 9.43 35.28
N GLY A 676 18.78 9.93 36.48
CA GLY A 676 19.56 9.21 37.49
C GLY A 676 18.90 7.89 37.91
N GLU A 677 17.57 7.85 38.03
CA GLU A 677 16.83 6.62 38.34
C GLU A 677 16.98 5.57 37.23
N VAL A 678 16.87 5.99 35.98
CA VAL A 678 17.03 5.10 34.83
C VAL A 678 18.45 4.52 34.81
N LEU A 679 19.48 5.37 34.96
CA LEU A 679 20.88 4.95 35.01
C LEU A 679 21.15 3.96 36.14
N ALA A 680 20.55 4.16 37.32
CA ALA A 680 20.68 3.26 38.45
C ALA A 680 20.11 1.86 38.14
N VAL A 681 18.91 1.78 37.56
CA VAL A 681 18.32 0.47 37.20
C VAL A 681 19.12 -0.20 36.08
N LEU A 682 19.62 0.55 35.09
CA LEU A 682 20.46 -0.01 34.03
C LEU A 682 21.80 -0.55 34.56
N ALA A 683 22.39 0.13 35.56
CA ALA A 683 23.66 -0.27 36.16
C ALA A 683 23.59 -1.64 36.85
N ASP A 684 22.41 -2.06 37.28
CA ASP A 684 22.14 -3.35 37.91
C ASP A 684 21.41 -4.33 36.98
N GLY A 685 20.76 -3.85 35.92
CA GLY A 685 19.97 -4.62 34.96
C GLY A 685 20.74 -5.45 33.93
N ASN A 686 20.04 -5.88 32.87
CA ASN A 686 20.65 -6.68 31.79
C ASN A 686 21.57 -5.82 30.88
N PRO A 687 22.80 -6.26 30.54
CA PRO A 687 23.73 -5.46 29.72
C PRO A 687 23.25 -5.14 28.30
N ALA A 688 22.54 -6.05 27.62
CA ALA A 688 22.06 -5.83 26.25
C ALA A 688 20.91 -4.81 26.23
N SER A 689 20.01 -4.89 27.21
CA SER A 689 18.97 -3.88 27.43
C SER A 689 19.61 -2.53 27.78
N ALA A 690 20.63 -2.53 28.64
CA ALA A 690 21.36 -1.32 29.03
C ALA A 690 22.01 -0.64 27.83
N GLU A 691 22.63 -1.41 26.93
CA GLU A 691 23.24 -0.88 25.71
C GLU A 691 22.20 -0.20 24.79
N THR A 692 21.05 -0.83 24.58
CA THR A 692 19.97 -0.27 23.74
C THR A 692 19.41 1.03 24.32
N VAL A 693 19.15 1.06 25.63
CA VAL A 693 18.64 2.27 26.30
C VAL A 693 19.68 3.39 26.29
N VAL A 694 20.95 3.10 26.61
CA VAL A 694 22.04 4.09 26.56
C VAL A 694 22.21 4.65 25.15
N ALA A 695 22.11 3.82 24.11
CA ALA A 695 22.16 4.27 22.72
C ALA A 695 21.03 5.26 22.39
N GLY A 696 19.80 4.97 22.82
CA GLY A 696 18.65 5.85 22.62
C GLY A 696 18.80 7.16 23.40
N LEU A 697 19.21 7.08 24.67
CA LEU A 697 19.45 8.26 25.51
C LEU A 697 20.53 9.17 24.90
N ALA A 698 21.68 8.61 24.49
CA ALA A 698 22.78 9.36 23.89
C ALA A 698 22.37 10.08 22.60
N ARG A 699 21.48 9.46 21.80
CA ARG A 699 20.98 10.03 20.55
C ARG A 699 19.96 11.16 20.79
N GLY A 700 19.12 11.02 21.81
CA GLY A 700 18.01 11.95 22.07
C GLY A 700 18.35 13.09 23.03
N TRP A 701 19.41 12.99 23.82
CA TRP A 701 19.68 13.99 24.86
C TRP A 701 20.07 15.36 24.27
N PRO A 702 19.41 16.47 24.65
CA PRO A 702 19.77 17.79 24.13
C PRO A 702 21.19 18.21 24.53
N LYS A 703 22.01 18.60 23.55
CA LYS A 703 23.46 18.89 23.73
C LYS A 703 23.76 19.95 24.81
N GLU A 704 22.87 20.93 24.96
CA GLU A 704 23.05 22.07 25.87
C GLU A 704 22.41 21.86 27.24
N THR A 705 21.62 20.79 27.42
CA THR A 705 20.91 20.55 28.68
C THR A 705 21.69 19.60 29.58
N ARG A 706 22.02 20.06 30.79
CA ARG A 706 22.72 19.28 31.82
C ARG A 706 21.70 18.62 32.76
N ALA A 707 22.02 17.44 33.28
CA ALA A 707 21.18 16.73 34.24
C ALA A 707 21.60 17.00 35.69
N ASP A 708 20.67 16.84 36.63
CA ASP A 708 20.97 16.88 38.06
C ASP A 708 21.44 15.49 38.52
N LEU A 709 22.73 15.23 38.40
CA LEU A 709 23.33 13.94 38.75
C LEU A 709 23.82 13.94 40.20
N ASP A 710 23.10 13.22 41.05
CA ASP A 710 23.54 12.96 42.42
C ASP A 710 24.78 12.02 42.45
N PRO A 711 25.43 11.83 43.62
CA PRO A 711 26.57 10.93 43.74
C PRO A 711 26.27 9.47 43.33
N ALA A 712 25.05 8.99 43.57
CA ALA A 712 24.65 7.61 43.27
C ALA A 712 24.44 7.38 41.76
N ALA A 713 23.93 8.38 41.05
CA ALA A 713 23.81 8.38 39.60
C ALA A 713 25.20 8.37 38.95
N ASN A 714 26.15 9.15 39.48
CA ASN A 714 27.54 9.12 39.02
C ASN A 714 28.22 7.76 39.26
N GLU A 715 27.98 7.12 40.42
CA GLU A 715 28.46 5.76 40.67
C GLU A 715 27.83 4.72 39.71
N SER A 716 26.56 4.91 39.36
CA SER A 716 25.87 4.06 38.38
C SER A 716 26.46 4.19 36.97
N ILE A 717 26.89 5.39 36.57
CA ILE A 717 27.62 5.61 35.31
C ILE A 717 28.94 4.83 35.31
N ASP A 718 29.70 4.87 36.41
CA ASP A 718 30.97 4.15 36.54
C ASP A 718 30.76 2.62 36.48
N ARG A 719 29.70 2.11 37.12
CA ARG A 719 29.32 0.69 37.07
C ARG A 719 28.89 0.26 35.66
N LEU A 720 28.09 1.08 34.97
CA LEU A 720 27.66 0.82 33.59
C LEU A 720 28.84 0.68 32.63
N LEU A 721 29.84 1.57 32.75
CA LEU A 721 31.04 1.53 31.90
C LEU A 721 31.75 0.16 31.93
N ASN A 722 31.74 -0.52 33.06
CA ASN A 722 32.41 -1.81 33.21
C ASN A 722 31.61 -2.98 32.63
N ARG A 723 30.31 -2.81 32.39
CA ARG A 723 29.39 -3.87 31.94
C ARG A 723 29.03 -3.80 30.46
N LEU A 724 29.12 -2.62 29.85
CA LEU A 724 28.78 -2.41 28.43
C LEU A 724 29.89 -2.91 27.49
N THR A 725 29.52 -3.22 26.25
CA THR A 725 30.48 -3.48 25.16
C THR A 725 31.26 -2.21 24.80
N THR A 726 32.33 -2.32 24.00
CA THR A 726 33.10 -1.14 23.55
C THR A 726 32.22 -0.08 22.89
N GLY A 727 31.23 -0.51 22.10
CA GLY A 727 30.26 0.39 21.48
C GLY A 727 29.34 1.08 22.49
N GLY A 728 28.74 0.32 23.39
CA GLY A 728 27.93 0.85 24.48
C GLY A 728 28.70 1.81 25.40
N LYS A 729 29.99 1.55 25.65
CA LYS A 729 30.86 2.48 26.40
C LYS A 729 31.03 3.82 25.68
N GLY A 730 31.25 3.82 24.37
CA GLY A 730 31.35 5.07 23.59
C GLY A 730 30.07 5.91 23.66
N GLN A 731 28.91 5.26 23.56
CA GLN A 731 27.61 5.93 23.70
C GLN A 731 27.38 6.42 25.13
N LEU A 732 27.76 5.65 26.15
CA LEU A 732 27.68 6.07 27.54
C LEU A 732 28.55 7.30 27.82
N ILE A 733 29.75 7.39 27.23
CA ILE A 733 30.61 8.57 27.37
C ILE A 733 29.95 9.78 26.73
N THR A 734 29.44 9.63 25.51
CA THR A 734 28.72 10.71 24.79
C THR A 734 27.54 11.22 25.62
N LEU A 735 26.78 10.30 26.20
CA LEU A 735 25.68 10.62 27.09
C LEU A 735 26.18 11.30 28.37
N ALA A 736 27.18 10.76 29.05
CA ALA A 736 27.72 11.32 30.30
C ALA A 736 28.24 12.75 30.11
N MET A 737 28.95 13.02 29.02
CA MET A 737 29.40 14.37 28.65
C MET A 737 28.20 15.31 28.42
N SER A 738 27.17 14.84 27.72
CA SER A 738 25.95 15.63 27.46
C SER A 738 25.19 15.93 28.76
N LEU A 739 25.15 14.96 29.68
CA LEU A 739 24.57 15.11 31.02
C LEU A 739 25.37 16.06 31.93
N GLY A 740 26.64 16.34 31.61
CA GLY A 740 27.52 17.22 32.41
C GLY A 740 28.56 16.51 33.28
N SER A 741 28.79 15.21 33.06
CA SER A 741 29.79 14.42 33.80
C SER A 741 31.07 14.25 32.99
N ASN A 742 32.18 14.80 33.50
CA ASN A 742 33.52 14.66 32.89
C ASN A 742 34.27 13.41 33.38
N ARG A 743 33.63 12.56 34.19
CA ARG A 743 34.28 11.41 34.87
C ARG A 743 34.86 10.39 33.88
N LEU A 744 34.22 10.24 32.73
CA LEU A 744 34.59 9.24 31.73
C LEU A 744 35.52 9.74 30.63
N GLU A 745 35.86 11.03 30.63
CA GLU A 745 36.77 11.65 29.64
C GLU A 745 38.14 10.94 29.55
N PRO A 746 38.78 10.49 30.65
CA PRO A 746 40.03 9.74 30.57
C PRO A 746 39.92 8.42 29.77
N HIS A 747 38.75 7.78 29.78
CA HIS A 747 38.50 6.52 29.05
C HIS A 747 38.24 6.74 27.56
N ALA A 748 37.94 7.97 27.13
CA ALA A 748 37.62 8.29 25.74
C ALA A 748 38.75 7.94 24.77
N LYS A 749 40.01 8.20 25.15
CA LYS A 749 41.17 7.84 24.31
C LYS A 749 41.32 6.32 24.20
N GLU A 750 41.18 5.61 25.31
CA GLU A 750 41.30 4.14 25.35
C GLU A 750 40.24 3.46 24.49
N ILE A 751 38.98 3.93 24.55
CA ILE A 751 37.87 3.39 23.76
C ILE A 751 38.04 3.69 22.27
N ALA A 752 38.46 4.90 21.91
CA ALA A 752 38.77 5.24 20.52
C ALA A 752 39.87 4.31 19.98
N SER A 753 40.95 4.08 20.73
CA SER A 753 42.01 3.13 20.34
C SER A 753 41.49 1.69 20.20
N LYS A 754 40.61 1.23 21.10
CA LYS A 754 39.99 -0.11 21.00
C LYS A 754 39.06 -0.25 19.79
N LEU A 755 38.29 0.79 19.45
CA LEU A 755 37.45 0.79 18.26
C LEU A 755 38.31 0.80 16.98
N ILE A 756 39.37 1.61 16.92
CA ILE A 756 40.35 1.58 15.82
C ILE A 756 40.94 0.17 15.66
N ALA A 757 41.37 -0.44 16.77
CA ALA A 757 41.89 -1.81 16.76
C ALA A 757 40.83 -2.82 16.28
N ALA A 758 39.57 -2.69 16.70
CA ALA A 758 38.49 -3.56 16.24
C ALA A 758 38.20 -3.40 14.74
N VAL A 759 38.26 -2.17 14.21
CA VAL A 759 38.14 -1.94 12.76
C VAL A 759 39.30 -2.57 12.00
N ALA A 760 40.50 -2.57 12.55
CA ALA A 760 41.70 -3.17 11.94
C ALA A 760 41.80 -4.70 12.11
N ASP A 761 41.00 -5.31 12.99
CA ASP A 761 41.09 -6.73 13.34
C ASP A 761 40.52 -7.63 12.23
N GLU A 762 41.41 -8.30 11.50
CA GLU A 762 41.03 -9.22 10.40
C GLU A 762 40.31 -10.49 10.88
N GLN A 763 40.33 -10.80 12.18
CA GLN A 763 39.60 -11.95 12.74
C GLN A 763 38.12 -11.63 12.99
N GLN A 764 37.72 -10.36 13.00
CA GLN A 764 36.32 -9.96 13.16
C GLN A 764 35.58 -9.97 11.82
N SER A 765 34.26 -10.20 11.90
CA SER A 765 33.39 -10.12 10.72
C SER A 765 33.38 -8.70 10.13
N GLY A 766 33.14 -8.60 8.83
CA GLY A 766 33.00 -7.29 8.16
C GLY A 766 31.96 -6.40 8.83
N ASP A 767 30.81 -6.95 9.19
CA ASP A 767 29.73 -6.20 9.87
C ASP A 767 30.15 -5.65 11.23
N ALA A 768 30.88 -6.43 12.04
CA ALA A 768 31.39 -5.98 13.33
C ALA A 768 32.39 -4.83 13.18
N ARG A 769 33.26 -4.91 12.16
CA ARG A 769 34.23 -3.86 11.83
C ARG A 769 33.55 -2.59 11.32
N ILE A 770 32.52 -2.71 10.48
CA ILE A 770 31.69 -1.57 10.03
C ILE A 770 30.98 -0.92 11.22
N ALA A 771 30.41 -1.73 12.12
CA ALA A 771 29.75 -1.25 13.33
C ALA A 771 30.73 -0.48 14.23
N ALA A 772 31.95 -0.99 14.42
CA ALA A 772 33.01 -0.32 15.16
C ALA A 772 33.41 1.02 14.51
N ALA A 773 33.52 1.08 13.17
CA ALA A 773 33.82 2.32 12.44
C ALA A 773 32.71 3.37 12.61
N ARG A 774 31.43 2.96 12.51
CA ARG A 774 30.28 3.85 12.77
C ARG A 774 30.28 4.37 14.20
N GLN A 775 30.51 3.49 15.18
CA GLN A 775 30.59 3.88 16.59
C GLN A 775 31.72 4.87 16.84
N LEU A 776 32.88 4.67 16.20
CA LEU A 776 34.03 5.56 16.33
C LEU A 776 33.73 6.96 15.77
N ILE A 777 33.12 7.05 14.58
CA ILE A 777 32.75 8.35 13.99
C ILE A 777 31.64 9.04 14.78
N GLN A 778 30.62 8.31 15.25
CA GLN A 778 29.59 8.87 16.13
C GLN A 778 30.19 9.42 17.43
N PHE A 779 31.20 8.73 17.97
CA PHE A 779 31.89 9.13 19.18
C PHE A 779 32.83 10.33 18.99
N ARG A 780 33.49 10.43 17.83
CA ARG A 780 34.43 11.51 17.49
C ARG A 780 34.20 12.06 16.07
N PRO A 781 33.09 12.76 15.85
CA PRO A 781 32.69 13.16 14.50
C PRO A 781 33.65 14.17 13.86
N GLY A 782 34.30 15.04 14.65
CA GLY A 782 35.22 16.07 14.17
C GLY A 782 36.71 15.72 14.26
N ASP A 783 37.07 14.47 14.63
CA ASP A 783 38.46 14.08 14.83
C ASP A 783 39.10 13.63 13.50
N ALA A 784 40.00 14.46 12.97
CA ALA A 784 40.69 14.19 11.72
C ALA A 784 41.61 12.96 11.79
N GLU A 785 42.18 12.66 12.96
CA GLU A 785 43.03 11.48 13.15
C GLU A 785 42.20 10.20 12.99
N VAL A 786 40.96 10.19 13.51
CA VAL A 786 40.04 9.07 13.34
C VAL A 786 39.73 8.81 11.87
N VAL A 787 39.47 9.85 11.07
CA VAL A 787 39.23 9.71 9.63
C VAL A 787 40.46 9.10 8.94
N GLN A 788 41.67 9.56 9.30
CA GLN A 788 42.91 9.02 8.74
C GLN A 788 43.13 7.54 9.12
N GLU A 789 42.90 7.17 10.38
CA GLU A 789 43.04 5.78 10.84
C GLU A 789 42.07 4.82 10.14
N LEU A 790 40.81 5.22 9.96
CA LEU A 790 39.84 4.42 9.20
C LEU A 790 40.26 4.26 7.74
N MET A 791 40.78 5.32 7.11
CA MET A 791 41.29 5.28 5.74
C MET A 791 42.62 4.52 5.58
N LYS A 792 43.33 4.19 6.66
CA LYS A 792 44.47 3.26 6.60
C LYS A 792 44.03 1.80 6.46
N VAL A 793 42.87 1.45 7.02
CA VAL A 793 42.32 0.08 6.95
C VAL A 793 41.76 -0.21 5.55
N VAL A 794 41.21 0.80 4.87
CA VAL A 794 40.71 0.68 3.50
C VAL A 794 41.90 0.56 2.53
N THR A 795 42.25 -0.67 2.17
CA THR A 795 43.35 -1.00 1.25
C THR A 795 42.83 -1.72 0.00
N PRO A 796 43.59 -1.83 -1.10
CA PRO A 796 43.17 -2.58 -2.28
C PRO A 796 42.87 -4.08 -2.04
N ARG A 797 43.26 -4.63 -0.89
CA ARG A 797 43.05 -6.03 -0.51
C ARG A 797 41.83 -6.26 0.38
N ILE A 798 41.23 -5.20 0.92
CA ILE A 798 40.08 -5.32 1.79
C ILE A 798 38.85 -5.79 0.99
N GLU A 799 37.96 -6.52 1.65
CA GLU A 799 36.71 -6.97 1.05
C GLU A 799 35.86 -5.73 0.63
N PRO A 800 35.30 -5.70 -0.61
CA PRO A 800 34.68 -4.49 -1.15
C PRO A 800 33.46 -3.98 -0.38
N ALA A 801 32.64 -4.86 0.21
CA ALA A 801 31.50 -4.44 1.03
C ALA A 801 31.95 -3.82 2.35
N LEU A 802 33.00 -4.37 2.98
CA LEU A 802 33.65 -3.80 4.15
C LEU A 802 34.24 -2.41 3.87
N ALA A 803 34.96 -2.23 2.75
CA ALA A 803 35.46 -0.90 2.36
C ALA A 803 34.31 0.11 2.22
N ALA A 804 33.28 -0.25 1.45
CA ALA A 804 32.12 0.61 1.23
C ALA A 804 31.40 0.94 2.55
N GLY A 805 31.29 -0.03 3.46
CA GLY A 805 30.68 0.14 4.78
C GLY A 805 31.48 1.06 5.70
N ILE A 806 32.80 0.95 5.73
CA ILE A 806 33.69 1.85 6.49
C ILE A 806 33.60 3.26 5.92
N ILE A 807 33.67 3.43 4.59
CA ILE A 807 33.53 4.75 3.95
C ILE A 807 32.17 5.36 4.24
N ALA A 808 31.09 4.58 4.14
CA ALA A 808 29.74 5.06 4.46
C ALA A 808 29.61 5.54 5.92
N SER A 809 30.39 4.99 6.85
CA SER A 809 30.38 5.47 8.25
C SER A 809 30.88 6.92 8.39
N LEU A 810 31.76 7.36 7.48
CA LEU A 810 32.34 8.70 7.46
C LEU A 810 31.34 9.78 7.03
N GLU A 811 30.17 9.43 6.51
CA GLU A 811 29.12 10.38 6.10
C GLU A 811 28.68 11.32 7.24
N SER A 812 28.75 10.82 8.48
CA SER A 812 28.43 11.57 9.70
C SER A 812 29.62 12.36 10.28
N SER A 813 30.80 12.28 9.67
CA SER A 813 31.97 13.05 10.11
C SER A 813 31.83 14.52 9.74
N THR A 814 32.31 15.38 10.65
CA THR A 814 32.41 16.83 10.51
C THR A 814 33.87 17.31 10.45
N ALA A 815 34.82 16.38 10.29
CA ALA A 815 36.24 16.71 10.17
C ALA A 815 36.49 17.51 8.87
N ALA A 816 37.24 18.61 8.97
CA ALA A 816 37.50 19.51 7.84
C ALA A 816 38.27 18.82 6.69
N GLU A 817 39.12 17.85 7.03
CA GLU A 817 40.01 17.13 6.12
C GLU A 817 39.35 15.93 5.43
N LEU A 818 38.08 15.64 5.72
CA LEU A 818 37.36 14.47 5.19
C LEU A 818 37.41 14.42 3.66
N GLY A 819 37.13 15.55 3.00
CA GLY A 819 37.12 15.65 1.54
C GLY A 819 38.48 15.28 0.94
N SER A 820 39.56 15.91 1.42
CA SER A 820 40.92 15.63 0.96
C SER A 820 41.36 14.19 1.23
N ALA A 821 41.06 13.65 2.42
CA ALA A 821 41.46 12.30 2.80
C ALA A 821 40.82 11.22 1.91
N LEU A 822 39.56 11.44 1.49
CA LEU A 822 38.86 10.54 0.57
C LEU A 822 39.38 10.69 -0.87
N ILE A 823 39.59 11.91 -1.34
CA ILE A 823 40.07 12.19 -2.70
C ILE A 823 41.45 11.61 -2.94
N ASP A 824 42.38 11.77 -1.98
CA ASP A 824 43.76 11.27 -2.13
C ASP A 824 43.84 9.74 -2.20
N ARG A 825 42.84 9.02 -1.64
CA ARG A 825 42.76 7.56 -1.68
C ARG A 825 41.94 7.01 -2.84
N LEU A 826 41.08 7.82 -3.44
CA LEU A 826 40.14 7.41 -4.49
C LEU A 826 40.77 6.58 -5.63
N PRO A 827 41.98 6.89 -6.15
CA PRO A 827 42.59 6.09 -7.22
C PRO A 827 42.96 4.65 -6.83
N GLU A 828 43.08 4.36 -5.54
CA GLU A 828 43.50 3.06 -4.99
C GLU A 828 42.30 2.16 -4.63
N LEU A 829 41.06 2.66 -4.75
CA LEU A 829 39.85 2.00 -4.26
C LEU A 829 39.15 1.14 -5.31
N PRO A 830 38.52 0.02 -4.92
CA PRO A 830 37.63 -0.73 -5.80
C PRO A 830 36.36 0.08 -6.15
N PRO A 831 35.68 -0.21 -7.28
CA PRO A 831 34.52 0.58 -7.74
C PRO A 831 33.38 0.77 -6.72
N SER A 832 33.05 -0.26 -5.93
CA SER A 832 32.00 -0.17 -4.89
C SER A 832 32.38 0.80 -3.75
N ALA A 833 33.66 0.85 -3.40
CA ALA A 833 34.19 1.79 -2.42
C ALA A 833 34.25 3.21 -3.01
N GLY A 834 34.63 3.35 -4.29
CA GLY A 834 34.59 4.63 -5.01
C GLY A 834 33.19 5.24 -5.06
N ALA A 835 32.15 4.43 -5.30
CA ALA A 835 30.75 4.89 -5.23
C ALA A 835 30.39 5.41 -3.82
N ALA A 836 30.80 4.71 -2.76
CA ALA A 836 30.62 5.17 -1.38
C ALA A 836 31.38 6.47 -1.11
N VAL A 837 32.58 6.66 -1.65
CA VAL A 837 33.34 7.92 -1.55
C VAL A 837 32.56 9.06 -2.18
N MET A 838 32.06 8.88 -3.41
CA MET A 838 31.30 9.92 -4.11
C MET A 838 30.07 10.35 -3.31
N ARG A 839 29.34 9.39 -2.73
CA ARG A 839 28.19 9.71 -1.86
C ARG A 839 28.60 10.57 -0.66
N VAL A 840 29.70 10.24 0.03
CA VAL A 840 30.20 11.04 1.16
C VAL A 840 30.74 12.41 0.73
N LEU A 841 31.34 12.51 -0.46
CA LEU A 841 31.80 13.78 -1.00
C LEU A 841 30.64 14.71 -1.38
N LEU A 842 29.52 14.16 -1.84
CA LEU A 842 28.34 14.95 -2.21
C LEU A 842 27.45 15.31 -1.02
N SER A 843 27.57 14.59 0.10
CA SER A 843 26.67 14.75 1.24
C SER A 843 26.86 16.07 2.00
N ARG A 844 27.98 16.79 1.83
CA ARG A 844 28.26 18.05 2.55
C ARG A 844 28.91 19.08 1.63
N ALA A 845 28.68 20.36 1.92
CA ALA A 845 29.23 21.46 1.10
C ALA A 845 30.76 21.47 1.07
N ASP A 846 31.42 21.19 2.20
CA ASP A 846 32.88 21.26 2.31
C ASP A 846 33.57 20.17 1.50
N SER A 847 33.07 18.93 1.57
CA SER A 847 33.58 17.82 0.79
C SER A 847 33.22 17.95 -0.70
N ALA A 848 32.06 18.50 -1.04
CA ALA A 848 31.67 18.77 -2.43
C ALA A 848 32.56 19.85 -3.06
N ARG A 849 32.96 20.87 -2.29
CA ARG A 849 33.95 21.87 -2.75
C ARG A 849 35.31 21.23 -3.01
N ALA A 850 35.79 20.39 -2.09
CA ALA A 850 37.05 19.67 -2.27
C ALA A 850 37.03 18.79 -3.54
N LEU A 851 35.91 18.12 -3.84
CA LEU A 851 35.72 17.35 -5.07
C LEU A 851 35.83 18.24 -6.33
N LEU A 852 35.16 19.40 -6.33
CA LEU A 852 35.23 20.33 -7.48
C LEU A 852 36.64 20.93 -7.67
N GLU A 853 37.36 21.20 -6.58
CA GLU A 853 38.78 21.63 -6.63
C GLU A 853 39.70 20.52 -7.15
N ALA A 854 39.43 19.26 -6.77
CA ALA A 854 40.13 18.10 -7.30
C ALA A 854 39.88 17.91 -8.81
N ILE A 855 38.67 18.24 -9.28
CA ILE A 855 38.35 18.25 -10.71
C ILE A 855 39.11 19.36 -11.44
N ASP A 856 39.15 20.56 -10.87
CA ASP A 856 39.88 21.70 -11.45
C ASP A 856 41.38 21.46 -11.55
N SER A 857 41.96 20.77 -10.57
CA SER A 857 43.37 20.39 -10.55
C SER A 857 43.68 19.13 -11.38
N GLY A 858 42.67 18.48 -11.97
CA GLY A 858 42.80 17.28 -12.77
C GLY A 858 43.07 15.99 -11.99
N LYS A 859 42.99 16.03 -10.65
CA LYS A 859 43.09 14.85 -9.78
C LYS A 859 41.90 13.90 -9.96
N VAL A 860 40.72 14.44 -10.25
CA VAL A 860 39.49 13.70 -10.59
C VAL A 860 39.00 14.22 -11.93
N GLN A 861 38.50 13.36 -12.81
CA GLN A 861 37.94 13.82 -14.08
C GLN A 861 36.46 14.16 -13.91
N TRP A 862 36.00 15.22 -14.57
CA TRP A 862 34.55 15.55 -14.61
C TRP A 862 33.71 14.38 -15.16
N SER A 863 34.32 13.56 -16.03
CA SER A 863 33.72 12.34 -16.58
C SER A 863 33.45 11.26 -15.54
N ASP A 864 34.14 11.27 -14.39
CA ASP A 864 34.05 10.23 -13.36
C ASP A 864 32.74 10.32 -12.56
N LEU A 865 32.08 11.48 -12.58
CA LEU A 865 30.76 11.67 -11.97
C LEU A 865 29.66 11.15 -12.89
N THR A 866 28.62 10.53 -12.32
CA THR A 866 27.41 10.18 -13.07
C THR A 866 26.58 11.42 -13.40
N LEU A 867 25.62 11.32 -14.32
CA LEU A 867 24.82 12.47 -14.74
C LEU A 867 23.93 13.01 -13.62
N ASP A 868 23.35 12.12 -12.82
CA ASP A 868 22.59 12.48 -11.61
C ASP A 868 23.47 13.25 -10.61
N GLN A 869 24.71 12.81 -10.36
CA GLN A 869 25.66 13.51 -9.48
C GLN A 869 26.04 14.90 -10.01
N ARG A 870 26.29 15.02 -11.33
CA ARG A 870 26.59 16.31 -11.97
C ARG A 870 25.40 17.27 -11.88
N GLN A 871 24.18 16.76 -12.05
CA GLN A 871 22.95 17.55 -11.93
C GLN A 871 22.71 17.97 -10.48
N ALA A 872 22.86 17.06 -9.53
CA ALA A 872 22.78 17.33 -8.09
C ALA A 872 23.74 18.46 -7.68
N LEU A 873 24.98 18.44 -8.18
CA LEU A 873 25.96 19.51 -7.97
C LEU A 873 25.53 20.84 -8.62
N ALA A 874 24.90 20.82 -9.79
CA ALA A 874 24.47 22.04 -10.50
C ALA A 874 23.29 22.76 -9.82
N VAL A 875 22.50 22.04 -9.02
CA VAL A 875 21.39 22.59 -8.23
C VAL A 875 21.67 22.55 -6.72
N TYR A 876 22.92 22.35 -6.34
CA TYR A 876 23.33 22.22 -4.94
C TYR A 876 22.95 23.46 -4.10
N PRO A 877 22.51 23.30 -2.83
CA PRO A 877 22.10 24.43 -1.99
C PRO A 877 23.19 25.48 -1.76
N ASP A 878 24.44 25.04 -1.61
CA ASP A 878 25.59 25.96 -1.55
C ASP A 878 25.84 26.62 -2.91
N ARG A 879 25.71 27.96 -2.94
CA ARG A 879 25.83 28.75 -4.17
C ARG A 879 27.21 28.64 -4.83
N ARG A 880 28.28 28.41 -4.07
CA ARG A 880 29.64 28.30 -4.61
C ARG A 880 29.81 26.96 -5.31
N VAL A 881 29.32 25.88 -4.71
CA VAL A 881 29.27 24.54 -5.31
C VAL A 881 28.46 24.58 -6.61
N ALA A 882 27.22 25.08 -6.55
CA ALA A 882 26.34 25.13 -7.72
C ALA A 882 26.90 26.01 -8.85
N PHE A 883 27.45 27.18 -8.53
CA PHE A 883 28.07 28.05 -9.53
C PHE A 883 29.25 27.36 -10.22
N ARG A 884 30.14 26.74 -9.43
CA ARG A 884 31.34 26.10 -9.97
C ARG A 884 30.99 24.85 -10.79
N ALA A 885 30.05 24.03 -10.33
CA ALA A 885 29.54 22.89 -11.07
C ALA A 885 28.91 23.31 -12.42
N ARG A 886 28.11 24.40 -12.45
CA ARG A 886 27.56 24.96 -13.69
C ARG A 886 28.64 25.45 -14.65
N ASP A 887 29.70 26.07 -14.14
CA ASP A 887 30.83 26.52 -14.96
C ASP A 887 31.61 25.34 -15.54
N LEU A 888 31.91 24.30 -14.75
CA LEU A 888 32.51 23.05 -15.22
C LEU A 888 31.63 22.35 -16.27
N LEU A 889 30.31 22.33 -16.06
CA LEU A 889 29.34 21.80 -17.01
C LEU A 889 29.35 22.54 -18.36
N ARG A 890 29.46 23.88 -18.35
CA ARG A 890 29.55 24.69 -19.58
C ARG A 890 30.85 24.41 -20.33
N ARG A 891 31.97 24.33 -19.62
CA ARG A 891 33.31 24.08 -20.20
C ARG A 891 33.46 22.66 -20.75
N GLY A 892 32.80 21.68 -20.12
CA GLY A 892 32.83 20.27 -20.52
C GLY A 892 31.76 19.84 -21.54
N GLY A 893 30.97 20.76 -22.11
CA GLY A 893 29.95 20.45 -23.14
C GLY A 893 28.71 19.68 -22.65
N GLY A 894 28.44 19.68 -21.34
CA GLY A 894 27.61 18.66 -20.68
C GLY A 894 26.18 19.05 -20.26
N LEU A 895 25.72 20.29 -20.41
CA LEU A 895 24.30 20.57 -20.15
C LEU A 895 23.44 19.94 -21.27
N PRO A 896 22.37 19.19 -20.96
CA PRO A 896 21.35 18.86 -21.94
C PRO A 896 20.91 20.17 -22.62
N ASN A 897 20.64 20.14 -23.93
CA ASN A 897 20.10 21.34 -24.56
C ASN A 897 18.85 21.77 -23.78
N ALA A 898 18.79 23.03 -23.35
CA ALA A 898 17.70 23.54 -22.54
C ALA A 898 16.37 23.49 -23.32
N ASP A 899 16.45 23.55 -24.64
CA ASP A 899 15.34 23.23 -25.52
C ASP A 899 15.28 21.72 -25.73
N ARG A 900 14.45 21.04 -24.91
CA ARG A 900 14.24 19.60 -25.02
C ARG A 900 13.49 19.23 -26.29
N GLN A 901 12.66 20.11 -26.82
CA GLN A 901 11.92 19.85 -28.06
C GLN A 901 12.88 19.74 -29.24
N LEU A 902 13.89 20.62 -29.34
CA LEU A 902 14.91 20.52 -30.39
C LEU A 902 15.68 19.19 -30.36
N VAL A 903 15.99 18.66 -29.18
CA VAL A 903 16.69 17.37 -29.05
C VAL A 903 15.79 16.21 -29.45
N LEU A 904 14.50 16.27 -29.05
CA LEU A 904 13.52 15.27 -29.47
C LEU A 904 13.36 15.28 -30.99
N ASP A 905 13.22 16.45 -31.61
CA ASP A 905 13.06 16.57 -33.06
C ASP A 905 14.28 15.99 -33.81
N GLU A 906 15.49 16.18 -33.29
CA GLU A 906 16.74 15.62 -33.83
C GLU A 906 16.80 14.09 -33.70
N LEU A 907 16.38 13.53 -32.56
CA LEU A 907 16.49 12.11 -32.26
C LEU A 907 15.28 11.29 -32.71
N MET A 908 14.13 11.91 -32.97
CA MET A 908 12.88 11.24 -33.37
C MET A 908 13.04 10.28 -34.55
N PRO A 909 13.87 10.57 -35.59
CA PRO A 909 14.12 9.63 -36.68
C PRO A 909 14.74 8.30 -36.23
N LEU A 910 15.43 8.25 -35.08
CA LEU A 910 16.01 7.02 -34.53
C LEU A 910 14.95 6.02 -34.06
N ALA A 911 13.82 6.51 -33.54
CA ALA A 911 12.73 5.64 -33.08
C ALA A 911 12.15 4.75 -34.20
N LYS A 912 12.32 5.15 -35.47
CA LYS A 912 11.87 4.39 -36.65
C LYS A 912 12.85 3.29 -37.08
N GLN A 913 14.02 3.20 -36.45
CA GLN A 913 15.05 2.21 -36.79
C GLN A 913 14.86 0.93 -35.97
N THR A 914 15.38 -0.18 -36.51
CA THR A 914 15.41 -1.48 -35.83
C THR A 914 16.78 -1.68 -35.19
N GLY A 915 16.79 -2.02 -33.91
CA GLY A 915 17.99 -2.24 -33.11
C GLY A 915 18.24 -3.72 -32.77
N ASP A 916 19.16 -3.96 -31.86
CA ASP A 916 19.51 -5.26 -31.30
C ASP A 916 19.04 -5.37 -29.85
N VAL A 917 18.16 -6.35 -29.61
CA VAL A 917 17.51 -6.61 -28.33
C VAL A 917 18.50 -6.97 -27.22
N GLU A 918 19.54 -7.74 -27.52
CA GLU A 918 20.51 -8.20 -26.52
C GLU A 918 21.44 -7.05 -26.11
N ARG A 919 21.88 -6.22 -27.07
CA ARG A 919 22.63 -5.01 -26.77
C ARG A 919 21.78 -3.98 -26.02
N GLY A 920 20.51 -3.84 -26.39
CA GLY A 920 19.55 -3.01 -25.70
C GLY A 920 19.29 -3.46 -24.26
N LYS A 921 19.16 -4.77 -24.02
CA LYS A 921 19.03 -5.35 -22.66
C LYS A 921 20.25 -5.03 -21.82
N LEU A 922 21.45 -5.14 -22.39
CA LEU A 922 22.69 -4.80 -21.70
C LEU A 922 22.71 -3.31 -21.32
N LEU A 923 22.28 -2.42 -22.22
CA LEU A 923 22.19 -0.99 -21.92
C LEU A 923 21.15 -0.70 -20.82
N PHE A 924 19.98 -1.34 -20.89
CA PHE A 924 18.94 -1.25 -19.86
C PHE A 924 19.51 -1.64 -18.49
N LYS A 925 20.17 -2.80 -18.39
CA LYS A 925 20.76 -3.30 -17.15
C LYS A 925 21.80 -2.33 -16.57
N ASN A 926 22.56 -1.67 -17.44
CA ASN A 926 23.64 -0.77 -17.02
C ASN A 926 23.14 0.63 -16.63
N GLN A 927 22.06 1.12 -17.24
CA GLN A 927 21.59 2.50 -17.07
C GLN A 927 20.21 2.63 -16.44
N CYS A 928 19.23 1.87 -16.92
CA CYS A 928 17.82 2.02 -16.55
C CYS A 928 17.44 1.17 -15.32
N ALA A 929 18.02 -0.02 -15.17
CA ALA A 929 17.72 -0.98 -14.10
C ALA A 929 18.08 -0.49 -12.69
N LYS A 930 18.85 0.61 -12.61
CA LYS A 930 19.17 1.30 -11.35
C LYS A 930 17.93 1.93 -10.71
N CYS A 931 16.98 2.39 -11.53
CA CYS A 931 15.77 3.05 -11.05
C CYS A 931 14.50 2.29 -11.44
N HIS A 932 14.52 1.50 -12.51
CA HIS A 932 13.34 0.82 -13.03
C HIS A 932 13.47 -0.69 -12.96
N THR A 933 12.34 -1.39 -12.82
CA THR A 933 12.26 -2.85 -13.03
C THR A 933 11.80 -3.17 -14.44
N HIS A 934 12.27 -4.27 -15.05
CA HIS A 934 11.73 -4.82 -16.28
C HIS A 934 11.87 -6.35 -16.26
N SER A 935 10.75 -7.07 -16.36
CA SER A 935 10.70 -8.54 -16.25
C SER A 935 11.36 -9.07 -14.98
N GLY A 936 11.18 -8.35 -13.86
CA GLY A 936 11.76 -8.70 -12.55
C GLY A 936 13.24 -8.34 -12.37
N GLU A 937 13.91 -7.78 -13.39
CA GLU A 937 15.29 -7.27 -13.28
C GLU A 937 15.27 -5.76 -13.00
N GLY A 938 15.96 -5.29 -11.95
CA GLY A 938 16.15 -3.86 -11.62
C GLY A 938 15.66 -3.45 -10.23
N THR A 939 15.45 -2.15 -10.02
CA THR A 939 15.10 -1.52 -8.72
C THR A 939 13.79 -0.73 -8.84
N LYS A 940 13.06 -0.54 -7.74
CA LYS A 940 11.74 0.10 -7.71
C LYS A 940 11.79 1.55 -7.22
N VAL A 941 12.54 2.41 -7.93
CA VAL A 941 12.62 3.85 -7.66
C VAL A 941 11.65 4.62 -8.56
N GLY A 942 11.78 4.40 -9.86
CA GLY A 942 10.82 4.81 -10.88
C GLY A 942 9.78 3.72 -11.15
N PRO A 943 8.85 3.97 -12.09
CA PRO A 943 7.82 3.01 -12.49
C PRO A 943 8.41 1.70 -13.01
N ASP A 944 7.67 0.61 -12.84
CA ASP A 944 8.00 -0.71 -13.40
C ASP A 944 7.77 -0.71 -14.91
N LEU A 945 8.85 -0.90 -15.67
CA LEU A 945 8.86 -0.91 -17.12
C LEU A 945 8.56 -2.30 -17.71
N THR A 946 8.18 -3.28 -16.89
CA THR A 946 7.67 -4.56 -17.38
C THR A 946 6.40 -4.33 -18.19
N GLY A 947 6.42 -4.74 -19.46
CA GLY A 947 5.31 -4.49 -20.39
C GLY A 947 5.45 -3.21 -21.22
N MET A 948 6.52 -2.41 -21.10
CA MET A 948 6.70 -1.20 -21.93
C MET A 948 6.77 -1.46 -23.43
N ALA A 949 6.85 -2.72 -23.87
CA ALA A 949 6.71 -3.11 -25.27
C ALA A 949 5.33 -2.79 -25.88
N VAL A 950 4.39 -2.32 -25.04
CA VAL A 950 3.11 -1.75 -25.47
C VAL A 950 3.27 -0.37 -26.15
N HIS A 951 4.27 0.43 -25.75
CA HIS A 951 4.45 1.81 -26.21
C HIS A 951 5.26 1.86 -27.51
N PRO A 952 4.92 2.76 -28.45
CA PRO A 952 5.74 3.04 -29.62
C PRO A 952 7.09 3.62 -29.19
N LYS A 953 8.14 3.34 -29.97
CA LYS A 953 9.51 3.77 -29.65
C LYS A 953 9.65 5.29 -29.57
N GLU A 954 8.84 6.04 -30.32
CA GLU A 954 8.79 7.50 -30.30
C GLU A 954 8.36 8.05 -28.93
N GLU A 955 7.42 7.38 -28.29
CA GLU A 955 6.92 7.74 -26.96
C GLU A 955 7.94 7.39 -25.88
N LEU A 956 8.49 6.17 -25.94
CA LEU A 956 9.59 5.75 -25.05
C LEU A 956 10.78 6.71 -25.16
N LEU A 957 11.16 7.11 -26.38
CA LEU A 957 12.20 8.09 -26.62
C LEU A 957 11.87 9.43 -25.95
N THR A 958 10.63 9.89 -26.04
CA THR A 958 10.20 11.14 -25.40
C THR A 958 10.36 11.09 -23.89
N HIS A 959 9.92 10.02 -23.24
CA HIS A 959 10.07 9.85 -21.79
C HIS A 959 11.53 9.71 -21.34
N ILE A 960 12.36 9.04 -22.14
CA ILE A 960 13.78 8.84 -21.85
C ILE A 960 14.57 10.16 -21.98
N ILE A 961 14.26 10.95 -23.01
CA ILE A 961 15.00 12.18 -23.33
C ILE A 961 14.46 13.38 -22.54
N ASP A 962 13.16 13.47 -22.29
CA ASP A 962 12.54 14.59 -21.59
C ASP A 962 11.68 14.12 -20.40
N PRO A 963 12.30 13.54 -19.36
CA PRO A 963 11.58 13.00 -18.21
C PRO A 963 10.88 14.09 -17.37
N SER A 964 11.23 15.37 -17.57
CA SER A 964 10.61 16.51 -16.89
C SER A 964 9.37 17.06 -17.60
N ARG A 965 9.02 16.56 -18.81
CA ARG A 965 7.89 17.05 -19.61
C ARG A 965 6.54 16.91 -18.93
N SER A 966 6.35 15.82 -18.19
CA SER A 966 5.14 15.52 -17.43
C SER A 966 5.53 14.76 -16.16
N VAL A 967 5.83 15.49 -15.10
CA VAL A 967 6.21 14.91 -13.80
C VAL A 967 4.98 14.89 -12.91
N GLU A 968 4.41 13.70 -12.70
CA GLU A 968 3.43 13.51 -11.63
C GLU A 968 4.03 13.98 -10.31
N GLY A 969 3.20 14.55 -9.42
CA GLY A 969 3.67 15.14 -8.16
C GLY A 969 4.59 14.23 -7.35
N ASN A 970 4.39 12.91 -7.46
CA ASN A 970 5.09 11.86 -6.73
C ASN A 970 6.52 11.59 -7.22
N TYR A 971 6.90 12.04 -8.42
CA TYR A 971 8.24 11.80 -9.00
C TYR A 971 9.15 13.05 -9.00
N ARG A 972 8.73 14.13 -8.34
CA ARG A 972 9.52 15.37 -8.21
C ARG A 972 10.68 15.19 -7.22
N ALA A 973 11.82 15.75 -7.56
CA ALA A 973 12.96 15.79 -6.65
C ALA A 973 12.79 16.87 -5.56
N TYR A 974 13.20 16.54 -4.34
CA TYR A 974 13.29 17.42 -3.18
C TYR A 974 14.73 17.47 -2.71
N THR A 975 15.15 18.62 -2.17
CA THR A 975 16.46 18.80 -1.54
C THR A 975 16.27 19.24 -0.09
N VAL A 976 16.88 18.50 0.82
CA VAL A 976 16.89 18.73 2.26
C VAL A 976 18.31 19.05 2.71
N VAL A 977 18.47 20.17 3.40
CA VAL A 977 19.68 20.51 4.16
C VAL A 977 19.38 20.21 5.62
N THR A 978 20.19 19.39 6.27
CA THR A 978 20.03 19.07 7.69
C THR A 978 20.81 20.04 8.58
N GLN A 979 20.43 20.16 9.86
CA GLN A 979 21.14 20.98 10.85
C GLN A 979 22.59 20.54 11.06
N ASP A 980 22.89 19.25 10.84
CA ASP A 980 24.26 18.75 10.89
C ASP A 980 25.03 19.02 9.59
N GLY A 981 24.45 19.73 8.62
CA GLY A 981 25.08 20.20 7.38
C GLY A 981 25.07 19.20 6.22
N ARG A 982 24.27 18.12 6.31
CA ARG A 982 24.12 17.16 5.21
C ARG A 982 23.12 17.67 4.18
N VAL A 983 23.36 17.35 2.91
CA VAL A 983 22.46 17.62 1.79
C VAL A 983 21.93 16.29 1.27
N LEU A 984 20.62 16.11 1.37
CA LEU A 984 19.90 14.92 0.92
C LEU A 984 19.02 15.30 -0.26
N ILE A 985 19.03 14.50 -1.32
CA ILE A 985 18.21 14.72 -2.52
C ILE A 985 17.44 13.44 -2.81
N GLY A 986 16.12 13.55 -2.98
CA GLY A 986 15.24 12.41 -3.22
C GLY A 986 13.80 12.82 -3.50
N MET A 987 12.93 11.87 -3.83
CA MET A 987 11.49 12.08 -3.96
C MET A 987 10.82 12.07 -2.59
N LEU A 988 9.86 12.97 -2.36
CA LEU A 988 9.10 12.99 -1.11
C LEU A 988 8.10 11.83 -1.10
N ALA A 989 8.33 10.87 -0.22
CA ALA A 989 7.47 9.70 0.00
C ALA A 989 6.29 10.05 0.92
N SER A 990 6.56 10.74 2.03
CA SER A 990 5.56 11.12 3.01
C SER A 990 5.98 12.38 3.77
N GLU A 991 5.02 13.11 4.32
CA GLU A 991 5.24 14.30 5.14
C GLU A 991 4.24 14.27 6.31
N THR A 992 4.73 14.55 7.51
CA THR A 992 3.94 14.63 8.76
C THR A 992 4.24 15.96 9.47
N ARG A 993 3.65 16.19 10.66
CA ARG A 993 4.00 17.36 11.47
C ARG A 993 5.42 17.30 12.02
N THR A 994 5.99 16.10 12.18
CA THR A 994 7.29 15.90 12.83
C THR A 994 8.39 15.42 11.89
N SER A 995 8.06 14.97 10.68
CA SER A 995 9.04 14.39 9.75
C SER A 995 8.68 14.56 8.28
N ILE A 996 9.66 14.25 7.43
CA ILE A 996 9.49 13.91 6.03
C ILE A 996 10.18 12.58 5.74
N GLU A 997 9.74 11.87 4.72
CA GLU A 997 10.44 10.70 4.19
C GLU A 997 10.85 10.95 2.75
N LEU A 998 12.11 10.67 2.43
CA LEU A 998 12.65 10.77 1.07
C LEU A 998 13.02 9.40 0.51
N PHE A 999 12.73 9.14 -0.76
CA PHE A 999 13.37 8.09 -1.55
C PHE A 999 14.52 8.69 -2.36
N ASP A 1000 15.75 8.30 -2.09
CA ASP A 1000 16.89 8.73 -2.91
C ASP A 1000 16.96 7.98 -4.25
N SER A 1001 17.92 8.37 -5.10
CA SER A 1001 18.13 7.78 -6.43
C SER A 1001 18.60 6.32 -6.40
N GLU A 1002 19.03 5.80 -5.24
CA GLU A 1002 19.38 4.39 -5.02
C GLU A 1002 18.17 3.58 -4.52
N GLY A 1003 17.01 4.22 -4.32
CA GLY A 1003 15.79 3.58 -3.83
C GLY A 1003 15.74 3.39 -2.32
N LYS A 1004 16.63 4.05 -1.59
CA LYS A 1004 16.65 3.98 -0.12
C LYS A 1004 15.73 5.03 0.47
N GLN A 1005 14.82 4.58 1.33
CA GLN A 1005 13.94 5.44 2.10
C GLN A 1005 14.68 6.03 3.30
N GLN A 1006 14.53 7.33 3.51
CA GLN A 1006 15.17 8.06 4.60
C GLN A 1006 14.11 8.91 5.31
N ALA A 1007 13.76 8.53 6.53
CA ALA A 1007 12.96 9.37 7.41
C ALA A 1007 13.87 10.43 8.05
N ILE A 1008 13.48 11.70 7.90
CA ILE A 1008 14.20 12.86 8.41
C ILE A 1008 13.24 13.63 9.32
N LEU A 1009 13.64 13.81 10.57
CA LEU A 1009 12.85 14.59 11.52
C LEU A 1009 12.92 16.06 11.15
N ARG A 1010 11.82 16.81 11.26
CA ARG A 1010 11.79 18.24 10.95
C ARG A 1010 12.73 19.06 11.83
N GLU A 1011 12.94 18.63 13.08
CA GLU A 1011 13.93 19.26 13.97
C GLU A 1011 15.37 19.11 13.43
N GLU A 1012 15.62 18.13 12.57
CA GLU A 1012 16.92 17.93 11.93
C GLU A 1012 17.05 18.70 10.61
N ILE A 1013 16.00 19.37 10.13
CA ILE A 1013 15.99 20.08 8.84
C ILE A 1013 16.33 21.56 9.03
N ASP A 1014 17.37 22.03 8.34
CA ASP A 1014 17.71 23.44 8.20
C ASP A 1014 16.96 24.09 7.03
N ALA A 1015 16.88 23.40 5.87
CA ALA A 1015 16.15 23.87 4.71
C ALA A 1015 15.53 22.72 3.89
N LEU A 1016 14.35 22.94 3.30
CA LEU A 1016 13.66 22.02 2.40
C LEU A 1016 13.21 22.77 1.15
N SER A 1017 13.48 22.23 -0.04
CA SER A 1017 13.06 22.83 -1.32
C SER A 1017 12.60 21.77 -2.31
N ALA A 1018 11.53 22.06 -3.06
CA ALA A 1018 10.99 21.20 -4.11
C ALA A 1018 11.47 21.66 -5.49
N SER A 1019 11.84 20.71 -6.34
CA SER A 1019 12.21 20.94 -7.74
C SER A 1019 10.98 20.87 -8.66
N SER A 1020 11.04 21.58 -9.79
CA SER A 1020 10.11 21.40 -10.91
C SER A 1020 10.50 20.24 -11.83
N LYS A 1021 11.63 19.58 -11.55
CA LYS A 1021 12.19 18.51 -12.38
C LYS A 1021 11.96 17.13 -11.76
N SER A 1022 11.95 16.12 -12.64
CA SER A 1022 11.94 14.70 -12.25
C SER A 1022 13.22 14.33 -11.48
N ILE A 1023 13.15 13.29 -10.65
CA ILE A 1023 14.36 12.64 -10.13
C ILE A 1023 15.14 11.92 -11.24
N MET A 1024 14.48 11.54 -12.35
CA MET A 1024 15.14 10.98 -13.52
C MET A 1024 15.92 12.08 -14.25
N PRO A 1025 17.22 11.88 -14.52
CA PRO A 1025 18.07 12.94 -15.06
C PRO A 1025 17.82 13.23 -16.55
N GLU A 1026 17.80 14.51 -16.93
CA GLU A 1026 17.81 14.94 -18.34
C GLU A 1026 19.21 14.79 -18.98
N GLY A 1027 19.31 14.55 -20.29
CA GLY A 1027 20.61 14.49 -20.99
C GLY A 1027 21.13 13.09 -21.25
N PHE A 1028 20.28 12.06 -21.15
CA PHE A 1028 20.63 10.68 -21.48
C PHE A 1028 21.20 10.55 -22.89
N GLU A 1029 20.77 11.38 -23.85
CA GLU A 1029 21.29 11.43 -25.22
C GLU A 1029 22.79 11.69 -25.32
N LYS A 1030 23.40 12.28 -24.29
CA LYS A 1030 24.85 12.55 -24.26
C LYS A 1030 25.67 11.39 -23.70
N GLN A 1031 25.02 10.39 -23.12
CA GLN A 1031 25.67 9.24 -22.50
C GLN A 1031 25.65 7.99 -23.37
N VAL A 1032 24.77 7.96 -24.37
CA VAL A 1032 24.58 6.84 -25.26
C VAL A 1032 24.79 7.29 -26.70
N LYS A 1033 25.32 6.39 -27.53
CA LYS A 1033 25.38 6.62 -28.97
C LYS A 1033 23.98 6.45 -29.58
N PRO A 1034 23.70 7.09 -30.73
CA PRO A 1034 22.43 6.91 -31.44
C PRO A 1034 22.06 5.43 -31.65
N GLU A 1035 23.04 4.56 -31.98
CA GLU A 1035 22.81 3.13 -32.18
C GLU A 1035 22.43 2.41 -30.88
N GLU A 1036 23.04 2.79 -29.76
CA GLU A 1036 22.72 2.23 -28.44
C GLU A 1036 21.31 2.65 -27.99
N LEU A 1037 20.90 3.87 -28.33
CA LEU A 1037 19.54 4.35 -28.09
C LEU A 1037 18.51 3.58 -28.94
N VAL A 1038 18.82 3.30 -30.20
CA VAL A 1038 17.99 2.43 -31.07
C VAL A 1038 17.91 1.01 -30.52
N ASP A 1039 19.04 0.43 -30.06
CA ASP A 1039 19.09 -0.89 -29.43
C ASP A 1039 18.24 -0.93 -28.14
N LEU A 1040 18.33 0.10 -27.28
CA LEU A 1040 17.53 0.21 -26.06
C LEU A 1040 16.03 0.31 -26.36
N LEU A 1041 15.66 1.16 -27.33
CA LEU A 1041 14.28 1.28 -27.77
C LEU A 1041 13.79 -0.04 -28.37
N GLU A 1042 14.62 -0.74 -29.15
CA GLU A 1042 14.31 -2.09 -29.64
C GLU A 1042 14.05 -3.03 -28.46
N PHE A 1043 14.97 -3.15 -27.50
CA PHE A 1043 14.81 -4.01 -26.33
C PHE A 1043 13.53 -3.73 -25.54
N LEU A 1044 13.29 -2.47 -25.21
CA LEU A 1044 12.08 -2.07 -24.48
C LEU A 1044 10.80 -2.36 -25.28
N SER A 1045 10.90 -2.44 -26.62
CA SER A 1045 9.83 -2.78 -27.55
C SER A 1045 9.79 -4.25 -28.03
N ALA A 1046 10.76 -5.08 -27.64
CA ALA A 1046 11.00 -6.38 -28.26
C ALA A 1046 10.15 -7.52 -27.68
N LYS A 1047 9.75 -8.44 -28.55
CA LYS A 1047 9.09 -9.71 -28.19
C LYS A 1047 10.10 -10.86 -28.41
N GLY A 1048 10.55 -11.54 -27.34
CA GLY A 1048 11.67 -12.50 -27.41
C GLY A 1048 11.40 -13.82 -28.16
N ARG A 1049 12.47 -14.52 -28.61
CA ARG A 1049 12.44 -15.84 -29.32
C ARG A 1049 11.81 -16.96 -28.49
N PHE A 1050 12.05 -16.97 -27.19
CA PHE A 1050 11.40 -17.89 -26.28
C PHE A 1050 10.50 -17.08 -25.37
N LEU A 1051 9.26 -17.52 -25.25
CA LEU A 1051 8.25 -16.93 -24.40
C LEU A 1051 7.92 -17.92 -23.27
N PRO A 1052 8.54 -17.79 -22.08
CA PRO A 1052 8.12 -18.53 -20.90
C PRO A 1052 6.65 -18.24 -20.60
N LEU A 1053 5.87 -19.29 -20.35
CA LEU A 1053 4.46 -19.13 -20.05
C LEU A 1053 4.26 -18.90 -18.55
N PRO A 1054 3.49 -17.87 -18.14
CA PRO A 1054 3.20 -17.61 -16.73
C PRO A 1054 2.22 -18.66 -16.20
N LEU A 1055 2.71 -19.61 -15.41
CA LEU A 1055 1.89 -20.69 -14.84
C LEU A 1055 1.22 -20.30 -13.51
N GLU A 1056 1.47 -19.12 -12.96
CA GLU A 1056 1.05 -18.70 -11.61
C GLU A 1056 -0.47 -18.82 -11.43
N LYS A 1057 -1.24 -18.44 -12.45
CA LYS A 1057 -2.71 -18.51 -12.44
C LYS A 1057 -3.27 -19.92 -12.70
N ALA A 1058 -2.46 -20.80 -13.27
CA ALA A 1058 -2.85 -22.18 -13.60
C ALA A 1058 -2.33 -23.21 -12.59
N ALA A 1059 -1.36 -22.83 -11.74
CA ALA A 1059 -0.75 -23.72 -10.76
C ALA A 1059 -1.78 -24.21 -9.72
N THR A 1060 -1.76 -25.50 -9.44
CA THR A 1060 -2.76 -26.19 -8.60
C THR A 1060 -2.15 -26.76 -7.31
N VAL A 1061 -0.83 -26.88 -7.23
CA VAL A 1061 -0.13 -27.48 -6.08
C VAL A 1061 1.11 -26.68 -5.65
N VAL A 1062 1.49 -26.81 -4.38
CA VAL A 1062 2.76 -26.31 -3.83
C VAL A 1062 3.75 -27.48 -3.75
N THR A 1063 4.83 -27.46 -4.53
CA THR A 1063 5.75 -28.59 -4.66
C THR A 1063 6.75 -28.74 -3.50
N THR A 1064 6.85 -27.74 -2.62
CA THR A 1064 7.58 -27.82 -1.35
C THR A 1064 6.78 -28.48 -0.23
N LYS A 1065 5.49 -28.75 -0.46
CA LYS A 1065 4.59 -29.54 0.39
C LYS A 1065 4.27 -30.89 -0.26
N ALA A 1066 3.73 -31.83 0.51
CA ALA A 1066 3.34 -33.15 0.00
C ALA A 1066 2.30 -33.00 -1.12
N MET A 1067 2.63 -33.48 -2.33
CA MET A 1067 1.79 -33.29 -3.52
C MET A 1067 0.71 -34.38 -3.69
N PHE A 1068 0.89 -35.56 -3.09
CA PHE A 1068 0.00 -36.71 -3.34
C PHE A 1068 -0.75 -37.16 -2.07
N HIS A 1069 -0.20 -36.92 -0.88
CA HIS A 1069 -0.76 -37.33 0.41
C HIS A 1069 -0.85 -36.15 1.40
N SER A 1070 -1.65 -36.28 2.47
CA SER A 1070 -1.79 -35.25 3.50
C SER A 1070 -0.66 -35.31 4.54
N GLY A 1071 0.12 -34.23 4.68
CA GLY A 1071 1.16 -34.06 5.70
C GLY A 1071 2.25 -33.07 5.28
N GLU A 1072 3.01 -32.51 6.23
CA GLU A 1072 4.04 -31.49 5.92
C GLU A 1072 5.44 -32.08 5.64
N ASN A 1073 5.67 -33.38 5.91
CA ASN A 1073 7.02 -33.99 5.92
C ASN A 1073 7.15 -35.31 5.12
N GLY A 1074 6.65 -35.37 3.88
CA GLY A 1074 6.77 -36.53 2.98
C GLY A 1074 7.92 -36.47 1.96
N PRO A 1075 8.33 -37.61 1.35
CA PRO A 1075 9.27 -37.67 0.22
C PRO A 1075 8.64 -37.27 -1.13
N ASP A 1076 7.37 -36.87 -1.14
CA ASP A 1076 6.57 -36.56 -2.32
C ASP A 1076 6.59 -35.08 -2.70
N ARG A 1077 7.79 -34.53 -2.87
CA ARG A 1077 8.08 -33.11 -3.11
C ARG A 1077 9.00 -32.93 -4.32
N LEU A 1078 8.88 -31.79 -5.01
CA LEU A 1078 9.78 -31.40 -6.10
C LEU A 1078 10.38 -30.03 -5.75
N ILE A 1079 11.59 -30.03 -5.21
CA ILE A 1079 12.25 -28.85 -4.65
C ILE A 1079 13.56 -28.61 -5.42
N PHE A 1080 13.68 -27.45 -6.05
CA PHE A 1080 14.95 -26.98 -6.58
C PHE A 1080 15.85 -26.43 -5.46
N ASP A 1081 17.17 -26.42 -5.69
CA ASP A 1081 18.12 -25.79 -4.76
C ASP A 1081 17.94 -24.26 -4.70
N ASP A 1082 17.44 -23.68 -5.79
CA ASP A 1082 17.02 -22.28 -5.92
C ASP A 1082 15.85 -22.18 -6.94
N TRP A 1083 15.00 -21.16 -6.79
CA TRP A 1083 13.85 -20.93 -7.68
C TRP A 1083 14.13 -19.91 -8.80
N LYS A 1084 15.39 -19.69 -9.18
CA LYS A 1084 15.72 -18.84 -10.34
C LYS A 1084 15.30 -19.53 -11.64
N PRO A 1085 15.10 -18.77 -12.74
CA PRO A 1085 14.81 -19.34 -14.05
C PRO A 1085 15.76 -20.49 -14.42
N LYS A 1086 15.20 -21.58 -14.96
CA LYS A 1086 15.95 -22.80 -15.29
C LYS A 1086 16.16 -22.89 -16.79
N THR A 1087 17.25 -23.52 -17.21
CA THR A 1087 17.50 -23.80 -18.63
C THR A 1087 17.66 -25.30 -18.80
N ALA A 1088 16.89 -25.90 -19.72
CA ALA A 1088 17.03 -27.30 -20.10
C ALA A 1088 17.14 -27.39 -21.63
N PHE A 1089 18.17 -28.07 -22.11
CA PHE A 1089 18.43 -28.25 -23.56
C PHE A 1089 18.46 -26.94 -24.36
N GLY A 1090 18.95 -25.85 -23.75
CA GLY A 1090 19.03 -24.53 -24.38
C GLY A 1090 17.73 -23.72 -24.37
N VAL A 1091 16.67 -24.21 -23.71
CA VAL A 1091 15.37 -23.52 -23.59
C VAL A 1091 15.23 -22.93 -22.18
N PRO A 1092 14.93 -21.62 -22.06
CA PRO A 1092 14.69 -20.99 -20.76
C PRO A 1092 13.28 -21.31 -20.24
N PHE A 1093 13.17 -21.61 -18.95
CA PHE A 1093 11.92 -21.88 -18.24
C PHE A 1093 11.82 -20.97 -17.02
N GLN A 1094 10.67 -20.36 -16.85
CA GLN A 1094 10.33 -19.63 -15.63
C GLN A 1094 9.69 -20.61 -14.64
N VAL A 1095 10.34 -20.79 -13.48
CA VAL A 1095 9.80 -21.55 -12.35
C VAL A 1095 9.34 -20.57 -11.29
N ILE A 1096 8.27 -20.91 -10.58
CA ILE A 1096 7.65 -20.03 -9.59
C ILE A 1096 8.25 -20.32 -8.22
N ASP A 1097 8.71 -19.29 -7.51
CA ASP A 1097 9.18 -19.43 -6.12
C ASP A 1097 7.99 -19.58 -5.17
N PRO A 1098 7.83 -20.73 -4.48
CA PRO A 1098 6.74 -20.95 -3.54
C PRO A 1098 6.91 -20.19 -2.20
N GLY A 1099 8.05 -19.50 -1.97
CA GLY A 1099 8.35 -18.73 -0.76
C GLY A 1099 8.32 -19.60 0.50
N SER A 1100 7.58 -19.15 1.53
CA SER A 1100 7.33 -19.91 2.76
C SER A 1100 6.40 -21.12 2.58
N GLY A 1101 5.95 -21.41 1.35
CA GLY A 1101 5.13 -22.58 1.01
C GLY A 1101 3.62 -22.29 0.87
N ALA A 1102 3.22 -21.04 0.70
CA ALA A 1102 1.82 -20.65 0.46
C ALA A 1102 1.46 -20.56 -1.03
N THR A 1103 2.44 -20.27 -1.90
CA THR A 1103 2.22 -20.03 -3.32
C THR A 1103 2.25 -21.34 -4.13
N ARG A 1104 1.18 -21.61 -4.88
CA ARG A 1104 1.14 -22.74 -5.83
C ARG A 1104 2.12 -22.48 -6.96
N ASN A 1105 2.97 -23.46 -7.25
CA ASN A 1105 4.12 -23.28 -8.14
C ASN A 1105 4.27 -24.38 -9.21
N ALA A 1106 3.35 -25.34 -9.26
CA ALA A 1106 3.23 -26.29 -10.35
C ALA A 1106 1.77 -26.68 -10.61
N ILE A 1107 1.52 -27.21 -11.81
CA ILE A 1107 0.24 -27.82 -12.16
C ILE A 1107 0.32 -29.31 -11.84
N LEU A 1108 -0.53 -29.76 -10.93
CA LEU A 1108 -0.91 -31.16 -10.74
C LEU A 1108 -2.35 -31.34 -11.23
N LEU A 1109 -2.56 -32.25 -12.19
CA LEU A 1109 -3.91 -32.58 -12.67
C LEU A 1109 -4.55 -33.72 -11.88
N ASN A 1110 -5.85 -33.89 -12.06
CA ASN A 1110 -6.64 -34.91 -11.39
C ASN A 1110 -6.02 -36.32 -11.50
N GLY A 1111 -6.13 -37.10 -10.42
CA GLY A 1111 -5.85 -38.53 -10.43
C GLY A 1111 -6.70 -39.24 -9.37
N PRO A 1112 -7.07 -40.51 -9.58
CA PRO A 1112 -7.96 -41.25 -8.67
C PRO A 1112 -7.29 -41.70 -7.36
N ASN A 1113 -5.96 -41.60 -7.26
CA ASN A 1113 -5.18 -42.10 -6.15
C ASN A 1113 -4.61 -40.94 -5.30
N GLY A 1114 -4.41 -41.18 -3.99
CA GLY A 1114 -3.95 -40.18 -3.03
C GLY A 1114 -5.06 -39.32 -2.44
N THR A 1115 -4.71 -38.37 -1.57
CA THR A 1115 -5.68 -37.50 -0.89
C THR A 1115 -5.87 -36.15 -1.58
N LEU A 1116 -4.85 -35.69 -2.31
CA LEU A 1116 -4.84 -34.39 -3.00
C LEU A 1116 -5.20 -34.50 -4.50
N PRO A 1117 -4.66 -35.44 -5.30
CA PRO A 1117 -4.95 -35.54 -6.73
C PRO A 1117 -6.43 -35.68 -7.10
N PRO A 1118 -7.30 -36.39 -6.34
CA PRO A 1118 -8.73 -36.45 -6.67
C PRO A 1118 -9.44 -35.10 -6.61
N LYS A 1119 -8.87 -34.12 -5.91
CA LYS A 1119 -9.38 -32.75 -5.76
C LYS A 1119 -8.81 -31.78 -6.80
N MET A 1120 -7.82 -32.21 -7.59
CA MET A 1120 -7.19 -31.39 -8.62
C MET A 1120 -8.06 -31.32 -9.89
N PRO A 1121 -7.97 -30.23 -10.67
CA PRO A 1121 -8.79 -30.07 -11.87
C PRO A 1121 -8.42 -31.09 -12.96
N GLN A 1122 -9.41 -31.42 -13.79
CA GLN A 1122 -9.24 -32.29 -14.97
C GLN A 1122 -8.57 -31.55 -16.14
N ALA A 1123 -8.62 -30.22 -16.15
CA ALA A 1123 -7.92 -29.43 -17.15
C ALA A 1123 -7.57 -28.04 -16.60
N VAL A 1124 -6.46 -27.47 -17.04
CA VAL A 1124 -6.07 -26.08 -16.80
C VAL A 1124 -5.64 -25.43 -18.10
N ARG A 1125 -5.87 -24.12 -18.24
CA ARG A 1125 -5.55 -23.35 -19.45
C ARG A 1125 -4.53 -22.27 -19.16
N VAL A 1126 -3.59 -22.09 -20.07
CA VAL A 1126 -2.52 -21.11 -19.97
C VAL A 1126 -2.53 -20.24 -21.23
N PRO A 1127 -2.63 -18.91 -21.13
CA PRO A 1127 -2.61 -18.03 -22.29
C PRO A 1127 -1.24 -18.09 -23.00
N CYS A 1128 -1.25 -18.03 -24.34
CA CYS A 1128 -0.06 -18.10 -25.19
C CYS A 1128 0.05 -16.90 -26.14
N ASN A 1129 -1.03 -16.60 -26.86
CA ASN A 1129 -1.18 -15.48 -27.80
C ASN A 1129 -0.01 -15.28 -28.80
N THR A 1130 0.65 -16.35 -29.23
CA THR A 1130 1.75 -16.27 -30.19
C THR A 1130 1.82 -17.48 -31.12
N GLY A 1131 2.46 -17.31 -32.28
CA GLY A 1131 2.81 -18.42 -33.16
C GLY A 1131 3.97 -19.20 -32.57
N ALA A 1132 3.86 -20.54 -32.55
CA ALA A 1132 4.85 -21.39 -31.90
C ALA A 1132 5.51 -22.34 -32.91
N LYS A 1133 6.83 -22.43 -32.82
CA LYS A 1133 7.62 -23.45 -33.51
C LYS A 1133 7.62 -24.74 -32.70
N ALA A 1134 7.69 -24.61 -31.38
CA ALA A 1134 7.59 -25.69 -30.43
C ALA A 1134 7.03 -25.18 -29.10
N VAL A 1135 6.35 -26.06 -28.36
CA VAL A 1135 5.98 -25.86 -26.96
C VAL A 1135 6.81 -26.81 -26.12
N HIS A 1136 7.71 -26.25 -25.32
CA HIS A 1136 8.62 -26.96 -24.46
C HIS A 1136 8.04 -27.06 -23.05
N LEU A 1137 8.20 -28.23 -22.40
CA LEU A 1137 7.64 -28.49 -21.08
C LEU A 1137 8.71 -29.07 -20.14
N LEU A 1138 8.84 -28.49 -18.95
CA LEU A 1138 9.38 -29.18 -17.78
C LEU A 1138 8.24 -29.95 -17.12
N SER A 1139 8.11 -31.22 -17.50
CA SER A 1139 6.99 -32.10 -17.16
C SER A 1139 7.45 -33.57 -17.32
N GLY A 1140 6.66 -34.42 -17.99
CA GLY A 1140 6.99 -35.82 -18.27
C GLY A 1140 7.06 -36.70 -17.03
N VAL A 1141 6.49 -36.26 -15.91
CA VAL A 1141 6.43 -37.01 -14.66
C VAL A 1141 5.05 -36.96 -14.02
N SER A 1142 4.65 -38.05 -13.37
CA SER A 1142 3.34 -38.17 -12.73
C SER A 1142 3.41 -39.00 -11.45
N GLY A 1143 2.43 -38.82 -10.56
CA GLY A 1143 2.12 -39.80 -9.51
C GLY A 1143 1.52 -41.06 -10.12
N TRP A 1144 1.89 -42.23 -9.59
CA TRP A 1144 1.50 -43.55 -10.12
C TRP A 1144 1.80 -43.71 -11.62
N GLY A 1145 2.90 -43.09 -12.08
CA GLY A 1145 3.37 -43.19 -13.46
C GLY A 1145 4.06 -44.52 -13.75
N TYR A 1146 4.48 -44.74 -14.99
CA TYR A 1146 5.26 -45.93 -15.37
C TYR A 1146 6.54 -46.07 -14.52
N PRO A 1147 6.89 -47.28 -14.02
CA PRO A 1147 6.32 -48.59 -14.36
C PRO A 1147 5.12 -49.04 -13.51
N LEU A 1148 4.65 -48.20 -12.57
CA LEU A 1148 3.53 -48.56 -11.71
C LEU A 1148 2.19 -48.47 -12.45
N GLY A 1149 2.02 -47.39 -13.23
CA GLY A 1149 0.86 -47.21 -14.12
C GLY A 1149 0.98 -47.99 -15.42
N ARG A 1150 -0.18 -48.24 -16.07
CA ARG A 1150 -0.26 -48.95 -17.36
C ARG A 1150 0.54 -48.19 -18.44
N ALA A 1151 1.48 -48.86 -19.11
CA ALA A 1151 2.18 -48.30 -20.25
C ALA A 1151 1.24 -48.12 -21.46
N GLY A 1152 1.46 -47.06 -22.23
CA GLY A 1152 0.69 -46.73 -23.44
C GLY A 1152 -0.67 -46.07 -23.20
N SER A 1153 -1.07 -45.82 -21.95
CA SER A 1153 -2.28 -45.05 -21.63
C SER A 1153 -2.04 -43.54 -21.77
N VAL A 1154 -3.09 -42.75 -22.02
CA VAL A 1154 -2.96 -41.28 -22.12
C VAL A 1154 -2.93 -40.69 -20.71
N SER A 1155 -1.78 -40.09 -20.35
CA SER A 1155 -1.61 -39.44 -19.03
C SER A 1155 -2.10 -37.99 -19.08
N MET A 1156 -1.71 -37.25 -20.12
CA MET A 1156 -2.10 -35.85 -20.32
C MET A 1156 -2.30 -35.58 -21.81
N ILE A 1157 -3.27 -34.75 -22.18
CA ILE A 1157 -3.45 -34.18 -23.52
C ILE A 1157 -3.05 -32.72 -23.44
N VAL A 1158 -2.11 -32.29 -24.28
CA VAL A 1158 -1.83 -30.87 -24.49
C VAL A 1158 -2.64 -30.43 -25.70
N ARG A 1159 -3.66 -29.60 -25.46
CA ARG A 1159 -4.51 -29.05 -26.52
C ARG A 1159 -4.13 -27.61 -26.81
N LEU A 1160 -3.72 -27.34 -28.05
CA LEU A 1160 -3.42 -26.00 -28.54
C LEU A 1160 -4.70 -25.41 -29.13
N HIS A 1161 -5.22 -24.35 -28.55
CA HIS A 1161 -6.36 -23.61 -29.10
C HIS A 1161 -5.84 -22.44 -29.92
N TYR A 1162 -6.17 -22.40 -31.20
CA TYR A 1162 -5.70 -21.37 -32.13
C TYR A 1162 -6.66 -20.18 -32.16
N ALA A 1163 -6.14 -19.00 -32.50
CA ALA A 1163 -6.90 -17.76 -32.59
C ALA A 1163 -8.00 -17.79 -33.66
N ASP A 1164 -7.90 -18.69 -34.65
CA ASP A 1164 -8.90 -18.94 -35.69
C ASP A 1164 -10.04 -19.89 -35.25
N GLY A 1165 -10.06 -20.30 -33.98
CA GLY A 1165 -11.08 -21.17 -33.39
C GLY A 1165 -10.83 -22.67 -33.60
N GLN A 1166 -9.76 -23.07 -34.29
CA GLN A 1166 -9.36 -24.47 -34.41
C GLN A 1166 -8.58 -24.94 -33.18
N ALA A 1167 -8.51 -26.25 -32.95
CA ALA A 1167 -7.71 -26.84 -31.88
C ALA A 1167 -6.92 -28.06 -32.35
N GLU A 1168 -5.79 -28.33 -31.71
CA GLU A 1168 -4.92 -29.47 -32.00
C GLU A 1168 -4.54 -30.20 -30.71
N ASP A 1169 -4.69 -31.53 -30.70
CA ASP A 1169 -4.48 -32.37 -29.53
C ASP A 1169 -3.19 -33.19 -29.63
N TYR A 1170 -2.38 -33.11 -28.57
CA TYR A 1170 -1.17 -33.91 -28.40
C TYR A 1170 -1.34 -34.85 -27.20
N PRO A 1171 -1.76 -36.11 -27.41
CA PRO A 1171 -1.85 -37.09 -26.34
C PRO A 1171 -0.45 -37.54 -25.90
N LEU A 1172 -0.13 -37.31 -24.63
CA LEU A 1172 1.12 -37.70 -23.99
C LEU A 1172 0.91 -38.98 -23.19
N LEU A 1173 1.57 -40.04 -23.68
CA LEU A 1173 1.42 -41.41 -23.19
C LEU A 1173 2.30 -41.72 -21.96
N ASN A 1174 1.73 -42.44 -20.99
CA ASN A 1174 2.45 -43.01 -19.86
C ASN A 1174 3.39 -44.15 -20.34
N GLY A 1175 4.62 -44.18 -19.85
CA GLY A 1175 5.66 -45.12 -20.31
C GLY A 1175 6.35 -44.72 -21.62
N GLU A 1176 5.89 -43.67 -22.32
CA GLU A 1176 6.59 -43.07 -23.45
C GLU A 1176 7.04 -41.62 -23.17
N HIS A 1177 6.11 -40.76 -22.75
CA HIS A 1177 6.37 -39.36 -22.39
C HIS A 1177 6.43 -39.17 -20.88
N PHE A 1178 5.54 -39.87 -20.15
CA PHE A 1178 5.42 -39.78 -18.70
C PHE A 1178 6.08 -40.97 -17.99
N ALA A 1179 6.76 -40.68 -16.89
CA ALA A 1179 7.34 -41.64 -15.96
C ALA A 1179 6.93 -41.31 -14.52
N ASP A 1180 7.10 -42.25 -13.58
CA ASP A 1180 6.88 -41.93 -12.16
C ASP A 1180 7.92 -40.91 -11.66
N TYR A 1181 7.49 -39.92 -10.88
CA TYR A 1181 8.37 -38.85 -10.38
C TYR A 1181 9.36 -39.31 -9.29
N ILE A 1182 9.04 -40.36 -8.53
CA ILE A 1182 9.75 -40.67 -7.26
C ILE A 1182 11.14 -41.29 -7.46
N ARG A 1183 11.42 -41.79 -8.66
CA ARG A 1183 12.68 -42.44 -9.01
C ARG A 1183 12.95 -42.27 -10.49
N ARG A 1184 14.22 -42.34 -10.88
CA ARG A 1184 14.60 -42.28 -12.29
C ARG A 1184 14.06 -43.50 -13.04
N VAL A 1185 13.27 -43.22 -14.06
CA VAL A 1185 12.75 -44.20 -15.03
C VAL A 1185 12.82 -43.54 -16.39
N ASP A 1186 13.57 -44.14 -17.31
CA ASP A 1186 13.73 -43.60 -18.64
C ASP A 1186 12.61 -44.08 -19.57
N VAL A 1187 12.04 -43.13 -20.30
CA VAL A 1187 10.95 -43.32 -21.26
C VAL A 1187 11.33 -42.66 -22.59
N PRO A 1188 10.97 -43.23 -23.74
CA PRO A 1188 11.57 -42.90 -25.04
C PRO A 1188 11.27 -41.50 -25.61
N LYS A 1189 10.21 -40.81 -25.17
CA LYS A 1189 9.74 -39.52 -25.74
C LYS A 1189 9.84 -38.33 -24.76
N SER A 1190 10.56 -38.50 -23.65
CA SER A 1190 10.99 -37.38 -22.79
C SER A 1190 12.39 -37.65 -22.26
N GLN A 1191 13.15 -36.60 -21.96
CA GLN A 1191 14.53 -36.70 -21.49
C GLN A 1191 14.63 -36.24 -20.04
N LEU A 1192 15.53 -36.82 -19.25
CA LEU A 1192 15.76 -36.34 -17.88
C LEU A 1192 16.31 -34.91 -17.91
N ALA A 1193 15.66 -33.98 -17.22
CA ALA A 1193 16.07 -32.57 -17.16
C ALA A 1193 16.75 -32.22 -15.84
N PHE A 1194 16.14 -32.61 -14.71
CA PHE A 1194 16.66 -32.32 -13.38
C PHE A 1194 16.43 -33.49 -12.42
N MET A 1195 17.36 -33.68 -11.49
CA MET A 1195 17.17 -34.52 -10.30
C MET A 1195 16.95 -33.61 -9.10
N LEU A 1196 15.79 -33.70 -8.47
CA LEU A 1196 15.36 -32.86 -7.37
C LEU A 1196 15.33 -33.69 -6.11
N ARG A 1197 16.43 -33.69 -5.34
CA ARG A 1197 16.56 -34.41 -4.06
C ARG A 1197 16.16 -35.90 -4.12
N GLY A 1198 16.45 -36.55 -5.25
CA GLY A 1198 16.16 -37.97 -5.51
C GLY A 1198 14.94 -38.23 -6.39
N GLN A 1199 14.07 -37.22 -6.59
CA GLN A 1199 12.96 -37.26 -7.54
C GLN A 1199 13.43 -36.79 -8.93
N GLN A 1200 12.75 -37.21 -9.99
CA GLN A 1200 13.06 -36.77 -11.36
C GLN A 1200 12.07 -35.72 -11.87
N LEU A 1201 12.55 -34.82 -12.73
CA LEU A 1201 11.76 -33.96 -13.58
C LEU A 1201 12.30 -34.07 -15.01
N ARG A 1202 11.40 -34.19 -15.99
CA ARG A 1202 11.77 -34.48 -17.38
C ARG A 1202 11.42 -33.31 -18.30
N TYR A 1203 12.04 -33.32 -19.46
CA TYR A 1203 11.82 -32.37 -20.54
C TYR A 1203 11.19 -33.10 -21.73
N LEU A 1204 10.18 -32.48 -22.32
CA LEU A 1204 9.67 -32.85 -23.63
C LEU A 1204 9.24 -31.61 -24.40
N ALA A 1205 9.08 -31.74 -25.71
CA ALA A 1205 8.55 -30.70 -26.55
C ALA A 1205 7.48 -31.28 -27.47
N ILE A 1206 6.50 -30.45 -27.81
CA ILE A 1206 5.52 -30.73 -28.87
C ILE A 1206 5.69 -29.69 -29.96
N GLU A 1207 5.52 -30.11 -31.22
CA GLU A 1207 5.68 -29.25 -32.39
C GLU A 1207 4.30 -29.01 -33.02
N PRO A 1208 3.76 -27.77 -32.95
CA PRO A 1208 2.54 -27.34 -33.64
C PRO A 1208 2.56 -27.73 -35.12
N GLN A 1209 1.54 -28.45 -35.61
CA GLN A 1209 1.45 -28.75 -37.05
C GLN A 1209 0.97 -27.53 -37.86
N ARG A 1210 0.39 -26.54 -37.19
CA ARG A 1210 -0.13 -25.31 -37.79
C ARG A 1210 0.80 -24.13 -37.51
N ASP A 1211 0.84 -23.21 -38.47
CA ASP A 1211 1.57 -21.93 -38.38
C ASP A 1211 0.69 -20.79 -37.86
N ALA A 1212 -0.42 -21.13 -37.20
CA ALA A 1212 -1.38 -20.16 -36.68
C ALA A 1212 -1.03 -19.73 -35.24
N VAL A 1213 -1.47 -18.54 -34.84
CA VAL A 1213 -1.32 -18.04 -33.48
C VAL A 1213 -2.07 -18.95 -32.51
N ILE A 1214 -1.37 -19.49 -31.51
CA ILE A 1214 -1.97 -20.24 -30.41
C ILE A 1214 -2.51 -19.21 -29.42
N LYS A 1215 -3.83 -19.20 -29.21
CA LYS A 1215 -4.51 -18.36 -28.23
C LYS A 1215 -4.19 -18.84 -26.81
N GLU A 1216 -4.41 -20.13 -26.54
CA GLU A 1216 -4.18 -20.74 -25.23
C GLU A 1216 -3.77 -22.21 -25.34
N ILE A 1217 -3.07 -22.69 -24.34
CA ILE A 1217 -2.64 -24.09 -24.19
C ILE A 1217 -3.41 -24.71 -23.04
N GLU A 1218 -4.21 -25.74 -23.32
CA GLU A 1218 -4.95 -26.50 -22.33
C GLU A 1218 -4.19 -27.78 -21.96
N PHE A 1219 -3.81 -27.92 -20.70
CA PHE A 1219 -3.30 -29.17 -20.14
C PHE A 1219 -4.47 -29.95 -19.57
N ARG A 1220 -4.87 -31.02 -20.24
CA ARG A 1220 -6.03 -31.85 -19.89
C ARG A 1220 -5.58 -33.23 -19.42
N LYS A 1221 -6.19 -33.73 -18.36
CA LYS A 1221 -5.97 -35.08 -17.85
C LYS A 1221 -6.48 -36.12 -18.85
N GLY A 1222 -5.67 -37.15 -19.14
CA GLY A 1222 -6.07 -38.30 -19.94
C GLY A 1222 -6.91 -39.31 -19.14
N ASP A 1223 -7.32 -40.41 -19.76
CA ASP A 1223 -8.25 -41.39 -19.19
C ASP A 1223 -7.61 -42.39 -18.21
N ASP A 1224 -6.31 -42.25 -17.92
CA ASP A 1224 -5.56 -43.19 -17.08
C ASP A 1224 -5.61 -42.89 -15.56
N GLN A 1225 -4.91 -43.71 -14.78
CA GLN A 1225 -4.87 -43.63 -13.32
C GLN A 1225 -3.73 -42.75 -12.77
N SER A 1226 -2.92 -42.16 -13.65
CA SER A 1226 -1.78 -41.32 -13.26
C SER A 1226 -2.24 -39.93 -12.78
N ALA A 1227 -1.36 -39.17 -12.15
CA ALA A 1227 -1.59 -37.77 -11.80
C ALA A 1227 -0.43 -36.91 -12.34
N PRO A 1228 -0.55 -36.35 -13.56
CA PRO A 1228 0.55 -35.70 -14.27
C PRO A 1228 0.89 -34.31 -13.69
N ILE A 1229 2.18 -33.98 -13.75
CA ILE A 1229 2.73 -32.71 -13.26
C ILE A 1229 3.31 -31.88 -14.42
N VAL A 1230 3.02 -30.58 -14.44
CA VAL A 1230 3.72 -29.57 -15.27
C VAL A 1230 4.36 -28.54 -14.35
N MET A 1231 5.68 -28.48 -14.34
CA MET A 1231 6.46 -27.55 -13.52
C MET A 1231 6.63 -26.20 -14.21
N ALA A 1232 6.92 -26.20 -15.52
CA ALA A 1232 7.07 -24.99 -16.33
C ALA A 1232 6.80 -25.29 -17.80
N ALA A 1233 6.41 -24.27 -18.57
CA ALA A 1233 6.20 -24.35 -20.00
C ALA A 1233 6.79 -23.11 -20.70
N THR A 1234 7.37 -23.30 -21.88
CA THR A 1234 7.96 -22.21 -22.69
C THR A 1234 7.64 -22.44 -24.16
N VAL A 1235 7.26 -21.38 -24.85
CA VAL A 1235 6.99 -21.41 -26.29
C VAL A 1235 8.23 -20.91 -27.04
N GLU A 1236 8.74 -21.68 -27.99
CA GLU A 1236 9.66 -21.16 -29.00
C GLU A 1236 8.81 -20.41 -30.03
N VAL A 1237 8.89 -19.09 -30.00
CA VAL A 1237 8.17 -18.20 -30.92
C VAL A 1237 8.77 -18.38 -32.32
N ARG A 1238 7.89 -18.45 -33.33
CA ARG A 1238 8.31 -18.54 -34.74
C ARG A 1238 8.95 -17.27 -35.25
#